data_AF-A0A1I7HXZ1-F1
#
_entry.id   AF-A0A1I7HXZ1-F1
#
_cell.length_a   1.000
_cell.length_b   1.000
_cell.length_c   1.000
_cell.angle_alpha   90.00
_cell.angle_beta   90.00
_cell.angle_gamma   90.00
#
_symmetry.space_group_name_H-M   'P 1'
#
loop_
_entity.id
_entity.type
_entity.pdbx_description
1 polymer ?
#
loop_
_entity_poly.entity_id
_entity_poly.type
_entity_poly.pdbx_seq_one_letter_code
_entity_poly.pdbx_strand_id
1 'polypeptide(L)'
;SGISSGVKTIRVEQVANDGSTYNTETKVNIKKSNPPIQVIDTLTSGQVIDGNSLSVSGWSLNAIGVSKINIYVDDALKGTTTTNIARPDVKAVYPAYNNANSGYTANIDISNVSGGNRKIRVEQVAKDGSTYNTEVGVYVNKLAPLQVIDYPSNNSVITDKTFTVSGWSLNNSGVSKINIYVNGALKGTTTTNIARPDVKAAYPQYKNTLNSGYSAKVDISDLSAGNKILKVEQVALNGEKTVNEITINIQKAAPITVIDTPSNNTKVGLNSLTVSGWALNPSGVSKVEVYVNDKNVTTAKLGLSRPDVASVYPSYKDSNSGYTATINSDEIKPGNNTITVKQIGKDGSTNSVSTTINRIKKNPVSVLDSPSNLSLITSDSVNFSGWALNDSGVKTVNIYIDKVKVVSPAINIARADVVAVYPGYQNTNVCGFSANVNISCLSTGEHSVTLEAIGNDGSINVVNSIFYYKEKPSKLIVLDPGHNNGGDEGAFATIDGKTYSETVLNGQIALKTKTALENSGYRVVLTRDPLIEERYGLNESLSRRVQLANSLNADLFVSIHQNKYSAESANGTEVYYSTSTADSGYSQPANMSNKINTSKQLATSISQKISSNVGFRNRGAKDGNLYVCRNTKMPSVLVECGFISNRSDVSKLSDSVTQQAIANSITEGVRSVAF
;
A
#
# COMPACT_ATOMS: atom_id res chain seq x y z
N SER A 1 53.79 -35.36 76.63
CA SER A 1 54.03 -33.98 77.07
C SER A 1 54.49 -33.86 78.54
N GLY A 2 54.35 -34.89 79.40
CA GLY A 2 54.73 -34.81 80.82
C GLY A 2 56.10 -35.42 81.23
N ILE A 3 56.94 -35.87 80.30
CA ILE A 3 58.22 -36.55 80.62
C ILE A 3 59.38 -35.56 80.48
N SER A 4 60.19 -35.39 81.53
CA SER A 4 61.35 -34.49 81.56
C SER A 4 62.51 -35.00 80.70
N SER A 5 63.38 -34.10 80.25
CA SER A 5 64.57 -34.46 79.47
C SER A 5 65.55 -35.34 80.25
N GLY A 6 66.41 -36.06 79.52
CA GLY A 6 67.42 -36.98 80.04
C GLY A 6 67.15 -38.44 79.65
N VAL A 7 68.05 -39.32 80.07
CA VAL A 7 67.89 -40.77 79.88
C VAL A 7 66.73 -41.25 80.76
N LYS A 8 65.72 -41.82 80.13
CA LYS A 8 64.57 -42.43 80.77
C LYS A 8 64.62 -43.93 80.53
N THR A 9 64.40 -44.69 81.59
CA THR A 9 64.27 -46.14 81.49
C THR A 9 62.80 -46.46 81.26
N ILE A 10 62.51 -47.19 80.18
CA ILE A 10 61.22 -47.82 79.97
C ILE A 10 61.36 -49.24 80.50
N ARG A 11 60.59 -49.56 81.54
CA ARG A 11 60.43 -50.93 82.06
C ARG A 11 59.13 -51.51 81.52
N VAL A 12 59.21 -52.72 81.00
CA VAL A 12 58.05 -53.57 80.71
C VAL A 12 58.07 -54.73 81.69
N GLU A 13 57.05 -54.81 82.54
CA GLU A 13 56.83 -55.91 83.47
C GLU A 13 55.83 -56.89 82.86
N GLN A 14 56.25 -58.14 82.72
CA GLN A 14 55.37 -59.25 82.38
C GLN A 14 55.15 -60.10 83.62
N VAL A 15 53.89 -60.23 84.05
CA VAL A 15 53.48 -61.06 85.19
C VAL A 15 52.89 -62.36 84.64
N ALA A 16 53.47 -63.50 84.98
CA ALA A 16 52.95 -64.81 84.64
C ALA A 16 51.84 -65.24 85.62
N ASN A 17 50.99 -66.17 85.21
CA ASN A 17 49.82 -66.59 85.98
C ASN A 17 50.16 -67.32 87.30
N ASP A 18 51.39 -67.82 87.45
CA ASP A 18 51.91 -68.37 88.72
C ASP A 18 52.44 -67.29 89.67
N GLY A 19 52.30 -66.02 89.30
CA GLY A 19 52.72 -64.86 90.06
C GLY A 19 54.17 -64.45 89.83
N SER A 20 54.94 -65.17 89.01
CA SER A 20 56.32 -64.79 88.70
C SER A 20 56.38 -63.58 87.76
N THR A 21 57.31 -62.65 88.01
CA THR A 21 57.48 -61.44 87.19
C THR A 21 58.80 -61.44 86.44
N TYR A 22 58.75 -61.12 85.15
CA TYR A 22 59.92 -60.87 84.32
C TYR A 22 59.92 -59.42 83.86
N ASN A 23 61.04 -58.73 84.09
CA ASN A 23 61.20 -57.32 83.78
C ASN A 23 62.27 -57.14 82.70
N THR A 24 61.94 -56.42 81.63
CA THR A 24 62.93 -55.93 80.65
C THR A 24 62.96 -54.41 80.66
N GLU A 25 64.17 -53.85 80.58
CA GLU A 25 64.40 -52.42 80.63
C GLU A 25 65.22 -51.95 79.43
N THR A 26 64.80 -50.85 78.80
CA THR A 26 65.61 -50.13 77.80
C THR A 26 65.72 -48.65 78.15
N LYS A 27 66.82 -48.02 77.74
CA LYS A 27 67.10 -46.61 78.00
C LYS A 27 66.88 -45.79 76.73
N VAL A 28 66.01 -44.79 76.81
CA VAL A 28 65.79 -43.79 75.76
C VAL A 28 66.18 -42.41 76.27
N ASN A 29 67.00 -41.68 75.51
CA ASN A 29 67.40 -40.33 75.88
C ASN A 29 66.43 -39.30 75.28
N ILE A 30 65.63 -38.66 76.13
CA ILE A 30 64.67 -37.64 75.71
C ILE A 30 65.34 -36.27 75.77
N LYS A 31 65.54 -35.61 74.62
CA LYS A 31 66.06 -34.23 74.56
C LYS A 31 64.90 -33.22 74.52
N LYS A 32 64.94 -32.19 75.37
CA LYS A 32 64.02 -31.04 75.29
C LYS A 32 64.39 -30.26 74.03
N SER A 33 63.47 -30.16 73.07
CA SER A 33 63.70 -29.34 71.87
C SER A 33 63.73 -27.87 72.24
N ASN A 34 64.65 -27.10 71.67
CA ASN A 34 64.62 -25.64 71.80
C ASN A 34 63.28 -25.12 71.23
N PRO A 35 62.63 -24.13 71.90
CA PRO A 35 61.34 -23.63 71.46
C PRO A 35 61.43 -22.99 70.07
N PRO A 36 60.36 -23.01 69.26
CA PRO A 36 60.36 -22.26 68.00
C PRO A 36 60.52 -20.74 68.26
N ILE A 37 61.21 -20.06 67.36
CA ILE A 37 61.37 -18.59 67.36
C ILE A 37 61.02 -18.08 65.96
N GLN A 38 60.22 -17.01 65.89
CA GLN A 38 59.83 -16.40 64.62
C GLN A 38 59.72 -14.88 64.76
N VAL A 39 60.31 -14.16 63.81
CA VAL A 39 60.35 -12.70 63.76
C VAL A 39 59.97 -12.22 62.36
N ILE A 40 59.16 -11.15 62.30
CA ILE A 40 58.79 -10.43 61.08
C ILE A 40 59.62 -9.13 61.05
N ASP A 41 60.44 -8.95 60.02
CA ASP A 41 61.37 -7.81 59.92
C ASP A 41 60.74 -6.60 59.18
N THR A 42 59.83 -6.85 58.23
CA THR A 42 59.31 -5.82 57.30
C THR A 42 58.08 -5.07 57.77
N LEU A 43 57.39 -5.58 58.79
CA LEU A 43 56.10 -5.05 59.22
C LEU A 43 56.13 -4.59 60.67
N THR A 44 55.56 -3.41 60.93
CA THR A 44 55.36 -2.89 62.28
C THR A 44 53.88 -2.74 62.60
N SER A 45 53.54 -2.82 63.89
CA SER A 45 52.16 -2.67 64.34
C SER A 45 51.62 -1.29 63.98
N GLY A 46 50.50 -1.24 63.27
CA GLY A 46 49.85 -0.01 62.79
C GLY A 46 50.41 0.54 61.48
N GLN A 47 51.35 -0.15 60.82
CA GLN A 47 51.88 0.29 59.52
C GLN A 47 50.75 0.44 58.49
N VAL A 48 50.75 1.57 57.77
CA VAL A 48 49.82 1.81 56.66
C VAL A 48 50.35 1.12 55.40
N ILE A 49 49.52 0.29 54.80
CA ILE A 49 49.80 -0.41 53.55
C ILE A 49 48.94 0.18 52.44
N ASP A 50 49.59 0.75 51.43
CA ASP A 50 48.96 1.25 50.21
C ASP A 50 49.15 0.27 49.05
N GLY A 51 48.11 0.07 48.25
CA GLY A 51 48.17 -0.75 47.03
C GLY A 51 47.64 -2.17 47.19
N ASN A 52 47.98 -3.02 46.22
CA ASN A 52 47.40 -4.36 46.06
C ASN A 52 48.38 -5.48 46.42
N SER A 53 49.59 -5.17 46.87
CA SER A 53 50.58 -6.18 47.27
C SER A 53 51.22 -5.83 48.62
N LEU A 54 51.59 -6.85 49.37
CA LEU A 54 52.29 -6.72 50.65
C LEU A 54 53.52 -7.61 50.67
N SER A 55 54.68 -7.03 50.96
CA SER A 55 55.92 -7.77 51.16
C SER A 55 56.07 -8.15 52.63
N VAL A 56 56.28 -9.44 52.91
CA VAL A 56 56.46 -9.97 54.26
C VAL A 56 57.74 -10.81 54.28
N SER A 57 58.68 -10.39 55.11
CA SER A 57 59.98 -11.01 55.29
C SER A 57 60.38 -11.02 56.76
N GLY A 58 61.27 -11.94 57.11
CA GLY A 58 61.69 -12.17 58.48
C GLY A 58 62.58 -13.41 58.59
N TRP A 59 62.62 -14.01 59.77
CA TRP A 59 63.35 -15.24 60.01
C TRP A 59 62.65 -16.16 61.00
N SER A 60 62.91 -17.46 60.90
CA SER A 60 62.24 -18.48 61.69
C SER A 60 63.14 -19.67 62.02
N LEU A 61 63.13 -20.09 63.29
CA LEU A 61 63.97 -21.15 63.85
C LEU A 61 63.11 -22.21 64.53
N ASN A 62 63.41 -23.48 64.28
CA ASN A 62 62.86 -24.62 65.02
C ASN A 62 63.96 -25.69 65.13
N ALA A 63 64.07 -26.36 66.28
CA ALA A 63 65.12 -27.34 66.54
C ALA A 63 65.11 -28.53 65.55
N ILE A 64 63.94 -28.87 64.99
CA ILE A 64 63.75 -29.98 64.04
C ILE A 64 63.78 -29.46 62.58
N GLY A 65 63.87 -28.14 62.40
CA GLY A 65 63.89 -27.46 61.10
C GLY A 65 62.50 -27.03 60.64
N VAL A 66 62.48 -26.00 59.78
CA VAL A 66 61.25 -25.42 59.22
C VAL A 66 60.97 -26.05 57.87
N SER A 67 59.73 -26.53 57.66
CA SER A 67 59.26 -27.06 56.39
C SER A 67 58.76 -25.95 55.47
N LYS A 68 57.90 -25.06 55.99
CA LYS A 68 57.33 -23.93 55.23
C LYS A 68 56.90 -22.80 56.16
N ILE A 69 56.70 -21.63 55.58
CA ILE A 69 56.10 -20.45 56.19
C ILE A 69 54.81 -20.14 55.43
N ASN A 70 53.68 -20.11 56.14
CA ASN A 70 52.41 -19.67 55.60
C ASN A 70 52.13 -18.23 56.07
N ILE A 71 51.62 -17.39 55.18
CA ILE A 71 51.26 -15.99 55.48
C ILE A 71 49.77 -15.83 55.29
N TYR A 72 49.10 -15.42 56.37
CA TYR A 72 47.67 -15.20 56.41
C TYR A 72 47.36 -13.72 56.59
N VAL A 73 46.26 -13.28 55.98
CA VAL A 73 45.63 -11.98 56.24
C VAL A 73 44.22 -12.26 56.75
N ASP A 74 43.92 -11.84 57.99
CA ASP A 74 42.66 -12.15 58.69
C ASP A 74 42.30 -13.64 58.59
N ASP A 75 43.29 -14.49 58.88
CA ASP A 75 43.19 -15.96 58.86
C ASP A 75 42.96 -16.61 57.48
N ALA A 76 42.91 -15.82 56.40
CA ALA A 76 42.93 -16.33 55.02
C ALA A 76 44.36 -16.47 54.50
N LEU A 77 44.74 -17.67 54.04
CA LEU A 77 46.08 -17.93 53.48
C LEU A 77 46.28 -17.11 52.20
N LYS A 78 47.32 -16.27 52.15
CA LYS A 78 47.66 -15.43 50.99
C LYS A 78 48.95 -15.82 50.30
N GLY A 79 49.83 -16.56 50.98
CA GLY A 79 51.05 -17.08 50.37
C GLY A 79 51.73 -18.11 51.25
N THR A 80 52.53 -18.96 50.62
CA THR A 80 53.43 -19.90 51.30
C THR A 80 54.84 -19.69 50.73
N THR A 81 55.84 -19.68 51.61
CA THR A 81 57.26 -19.57 51.24
C THR A 81 58.09 -20.54 52.11
N THR A 82 59.40 -20.60 51.89
CA THR A 82 60.34 -21.45 52.64
C THR A 82 61.44 -20.61 53.27
N THR A 83 62.09 -21.12 54.32
CA THR A 83 63.29 -20.49 54.86
C THR A 83 64.52 -20.91 54.05
N ASN A 84 64.93 -20.09 53.09
CA ASN A 84 66.08 -20.36 52.21
C ASN A 84 67.05 -19.17 52.11
N ILE A 85 66.84 -18.11 52.89
CA ILE A 85 67.68 -16.92 52.91
C ILE A 85 68.67 -17.02 54.06
N ALA A 86 69.96 -16.87 53.76
CA ALA A 86 71.03 -16.91 54.75
C ALA A 86 70.88 -15.78 55.78
N ARG A 87 71.01 -16.12 57.07
CA ARG A 87 70.99 -15.14 58.19
C ARG A 87 72.16 -15.41 59.14
N PRO A 88 73.39 -15.01 58.76
CA PRO A 88 74.59 -15.22 59.59
C PRO A 88 74.47 -14.56 60.96
N ASP A 89 73.81 -13.41 61.02
CA ASP A 89 73.47 -12.66 62.24
C ASP A 89 72.61 -13.49 63.20
N VAL A 90 71.52 -14.09 62.70
CA VAL A 90 70.63 -14.96 63.49
C VAL A 90 71.36 -16.22 63.92
N LYS A 91 72.17 -16.82 63.04
CA LYS A 91 72.95 -18.03 63.35
C LYS A 91 73.99 -17.80 64.44
N ALA A 92 74.62 -16.61 64.46
CA ALA A 92 75.59 -16.24 65.49
C ALA A 92 74.94 -16.09 66.88
N VAL A 93 73.73 -15.50 66.94
CA VAL A 93 72.99 -15.30 68.20
C VAL A 93 72.35 -16.60 68.70
N TYR A 94 71.88 -17.45 67.79
CA TYR A 94 71.17 -18.70 68.11
C TYR A 94 71.90 -19.94 67.56
N PRO A 95 73.15 -20.22 68.01
CA PRO A 95 73.98 -21.28 67.43
C PRO A 95 73.39 -22.68 67.60
N ALA A 96 72.57 -22.87 68.65
CA ALA A 96 71.89 -24.12 68.99
C ALA A 96 70.81 -24.56 67.98
N TYR A 97 70.37 -23.69 67.06
CA TYR A 97 69.46 -24.05 65.97
C TYR A 97 70.27 -24.30 64.70
N ASN A 98 70.15 -25.49 64.11
CA ASN A 98 70.91 -25.88 62.92
C ASN A 98 70.30 -25.30 61.62
N ASN A 99 70.11 -23.99 61.55
CA ASN A 99 69.40 -23.33 60.44
C ASN A 99 70.16 -22.08 59.94
N ALA A 100 71.15 -22.27 59.06
CA ALA A 100 71.93 -21.17 58.46
C ALA A 100 71.08 -20.29 57.51
N ASN A 101 70.01 -20.87 56.94
CA ASN A 101 69.11 -20.23 56.00
C ASN A 101 67.73 -19.97 56.63
N SER A 102 67.70 -19.35 57.80
CA SER A 102 66.47 -19.13 58.58
C SER A 102 65.58 -18.00 58.05
N GLY A 103 66.07 -17.18 57.12
CA GLY A 103 65.33 -16.06 56.56
C GLY A 103 64.29 -16.48 55.52
N TYR A 104 63.20 -15.72 55.43
CA TYR A 104 62.14 -15.89 54.45
C TYR A 104 61.71 -14.53 53.87
N THR A 105 61.15 -14.55 52.67
CA THR A 105 60.43 -13.42 52.06
C THR A 105 59.28 -13.95 51.21
N ALA A 106 58.19 -13.19 51.16
CA ALA A 106 57.07 -13.43 50.26
C ALA A 106 56.35 -12.12 49.94
N ASN A 107 55.97 -11.96 48.68
CA ASN A 107 55.07 -10.91 48.24
C ASN A 107 53.69 -11.53 48.06
N ILE A 108 52.71 -11.07 48.83
CA ILE A 108 51.35 -11.57 48.79
C ILE A 108 50.41 -10.58 48.12
N ASP A 109 49.44 -11.09 47.38
CA ASP A 109 48.37 -10.28 46.78
C ASP A 109 47.31 -9.96 47.83
N ILE A 110 47.07 -8.66 48.03
CA ILE A 110 46.05 -8.11 48.93
C ILE A 110 44.98 -7.33 48.16
N SER A 111 44.92 -7.45 46.83
CA SER A 111 43.90 -6.81 45.97
C SER A 111 42.47 -7.11 46.40
N ASN A 112 42.21 -8.28 46.99
CA ASN A 112 40.90 -8.71 47.48
C ASN A 112 40.70 -8.51 48.99
N VAL A 113 41.65 -7.89 49.68
CA VAL A 113 41.51 -7.53 51.10
C VAL A 113 40.78 -6.19 51.19
N SER A 114 39.82 -6.08 52.12
CA SER A 114 39.08 -4.83 52.35
C SER A 114 39.94 -3.82 53.12
N GLY A 115 39.61 -2.53 53.03
CA GLY A 115 40.33 -1.49 53.77
C GLY A 115 40.13 -1.61 55.29
N GLY A 116 41.04 -1.04 56.08
CA GLY A 116 40.97 -1.01 57.55
C GLY A 116 42.10 -1.78 58.24
N ASN A 117 41.99 -1.95 59.55
CA ASN A 117 42.92 -2.77 60.34
C ASN A 117 42.85 -4.24 59.90
N ARG A 118 44.00 -4.83 59.62
CA ARG A 118 44.19 -6.22 59.18
C ARG A 118 45.22 -6.91 60.03
N LYS A 119 45.01 -8.20 60.31
CA LYS A 119 45.94 -9.05 61.05
C LYS A 119 46.76 -9.85 60.06
N ILE A 120 48.08 -9.63 60.05
CA ILE A 120 49.02 -10.46 59.30
C ILE A 120 49.55 -11.52 60.26
N ARG A 121 49.22 -12.79 60.01
CA ARG A 121 49.74 -13.93 60.77
C ARG A 121 50.74 -14.68 59.92
N VAL A 122 51.97 -14.78 60.41
CA VAL A 122 53.00 -15.63 59.83
C VAL A 122 53.04 -16.92 60.65
N GLU A 123 52.81 -18.04 59.99
CA GLU A 123 52.80 -19.37 60.60
C GLU A 123 54.02 -20.16 60.11
N GLN A 124 54.88 -20.49 61.04
CA GLN A 124 55.95 -21.47 60.86
C GLN A 124 55.38 -22.88 60.96
N VAL A 125 55.68 -23.74 59.99
CA VAL A 125 55.39 -25.19 60.05
C VAL A 125 56.70 -25.96 60.11
N ALA A 126 56.95 -26.70 61.19
CA ALA A 126 58.15 -27.50 61.38
C ALA A 126 58.08 -28.83 60.59
N LYS A 127 59.21 -29.54 60.48
CA LYS A 127 59.26 -30.82 59.74
C LYS A 127 58.42 -31.95 60.34
N ASP A 128 58.09 -31.87 61.63
CA ASP A 128 57.19 -32.81 62.32
C ASP A 128 55.70 -32.39 62.24
N GLY A 129 55.40 -31.28 61.55
CA GLY A 129 54.05 -30.75 61.40
C GLY A 129 53.60 -29.79 62.51
N SER A 130 54.39 -29.60 63.58
CA SER A 130 54.07 -28.62 64.62
C SER A 130 54.12 -27.19 64.07
N THR A 131 53.26 -26.31 64.59
CA THR A 131 53.16 -24.92 64.13
C THR A 131 53.47 -23.90 65.23
N TYR A 132 53.98 -22.74 64.81
CA TYR A 132 54.21 -21.57 65.65
C TYR A 132 53.82 -20.31 64.90
N ASN A 133 53.18 -19.35 65.56
CA ASN A 133 52.61 -18.16 64.94
C ASN A 133 53.19 -16.88 65.53
N THR A 134 53.49 -15.92 64.66
CA THR A 134 53.72 -14.52 65.02
C THR A 134 52.73 -13.65 64.25
N GLU A 135 52.11 -12.68 64.94
CA GLU A 135 51.10 -11.79 64.36
C GLU A 135 51.53 -10.32 64.42
N VAL A 136 51.15 -9.55 63.40
CA VAL A 136 51.32 -8.08 63.36
C VAL A 136 50.05 -7.44 62.78
N GLY A 137 49.55 -6.40 63.44
CA GLY A 137 48.42 -5.61 62.93
C GLY A 137 48.92 -4.53 61.97
N VAL A 138 48.31 -4.41 60.79
CA VAL A 138 48.58 -3.35 59.81
C VAL A 138 47.28 -2.64 59.43
N TYR A 139 47.35 -1.45 58.84
CA TYR A 139 46.19 -0.75 58.29
C TYR A 139 46.24 -0.74 56.76
N VAL A 140 45.35 -1.48 56.10
CA VAL A 140 45.23 -1.47 54.64
C VAL A 140 44.39 -0.27 54.21
N ASN A 141 45.02 0.69 53.52
CA ASN A 141 44.35 1.90 53.08
C ASN A 141 43.69 1.73 51.71
N LYS A 142 42.36 1.48 51.73
CA LYS A 142 41.56 1.24 50.53
C LYS A 142 40.32 2.13 50.53
N LEU A 143 40.46 3.29 49.88
CA LEU A 143 39.39 4.27 49.75
C LEU A 143 38.45 3.90 48.60
N ALA A 144 37.13 3.92 48.86
CA ALA A 144 36.13 3.68 47.82
C ALA A 144 36.17 4.80 46.76
N PRO A 145 35.99 4.50 45.48
CA PRO A 145 35.88 5.56 44.47
C PRO A 145 34.65 6.45 44.74
N LEU A 146 34.81 7.75 44.54
CA LEU A 146 33.75 8.75 44.66
C LEU A 146 33.57 9.46 43.33
N GLN A 147 32.33 9.67 42.90
CA GLN A 147 32.02 10.32 41.64
C GLN A 147 30.70 11.08 41.74
N VAL A 148 30.69 12.32 41.25
CA VAL A 148 29.50 13.18 41.22
C VAL A 148 29.37 13.84 39.85
N ILE A 149 28.14 13.86 39.35
CA ILE A 149 27.73 14.66 38.18
C ILE A 149 27.10 15.95 38.72
N ASP A 150 27.77 17.09 38.52
CA ASP A 150 27.26 18.40 38.95
C ASP A 150 26.27 18.97 37.93
N TYR A 151 26.51 18.72 36.64
CA TYR A 151 25.62 19.13 35.56
C TYR A 151 25.66 18.13 34.39
N PRO A 152 24.51 17.80 33.78
CA PRO A 152 23.16 18.20 34.18
C PRO A 152 22.71 17.54 35.49
N SER A 153 21.66 18.08 36.11
CA SER A 153 21.01 17.43 37.25
C SER A 153 20.14 16.27 36.76
N ASN A 154 19.79 15.35 37.68
CA ASN A 154 18.84 14.28 37.35
C ASN A 154 17.50 14.88 36.88
N ASN A 155 16.99 14.36 35.78
CA ASN A 155 15.82 14.81 35.03
C ASN A 155 15.91 16.21 34.41
N SER A 156 17.11 16.79 34.24
CA SER A 156 17.25 18.05 33.49
C SER A 156 16.73 17.91 32.06
N VAL A 157 16.07 18.98 31.59
CA VAL A 157 15.60 19.11 30.21
C VAL A 157 16.73 19.68 29.34
N ILE A 158 17.06 18.99 28.26
CA ILE A 158 18.06 19.40 27.28
C ILE A 158 17.36 19.70 25.96
N THR A 159 17.43 20.96 25.50
CA THR A 159 16.80 21.42 24.25
C THR A 159 17.79 21.59 23.10
N ASP A 160 19.07 21.79 23.42
CA ASP A 160 20.10 22.06 22.43
C ASP A 160 20.71 20.78 21.85
N LYS A 161 21.28 20.89 20.64
CA LYS A 161 22.00 19.77 19.97
C LYS A 161 23.22 19.32 20.76
N THR A 162 23.77 20.20 21.60
CA THR A 162 24.94 19.90 22.43
C THR A 162 24.75 20.47 23.83
N PHE A 163 25.25 19.78 24.85
CA PHE A 163 25.27 20.28 26.22
C PHE A 163 26.58 19.88 26.92
N THR A 164 26.91 20.56 28.01
CA THR A 164 28.08 20.23 28.82
C THR A 164 27.72 19.19 29.86
N VAL A 165 28.64 18.27 30.14
CA VAL A 165 28.60 17.36 31.29
C VAL A 165 29.80 17.67 32.16
N SER A 166 29.56 18.00 33.43
CA SER A 166 30.62 18.36 34.38
C SER A 166 30.37 17.74 35.75
N GLY A 167 31.43 17.60 36.52
CA GLY A 167 31.40 16.97 37.83
C GLY A 167 32.79 16.81 38.41
N TRP A 168 32.94 15.89 39.36
CA TRP A 168 34.23 15.52 39.93
C TRP A 168 34.31 14.02 40.22
N SER A 169 35.52 13.47 40.22
CA SER A 169 35.77 12.05 40.47
C SER A 169 37.06 11.84 41.24
N LEU A 170 37.06 10.90 42.17
CA LEU A 170 38.20 10.53 43.01
C LEU A 170 38.33 9.00 43.07
N ASN A 171 39.57 8.53 42.97
CA ASN A 171 39.92 7.13 43.24
C ASN A 171 41.26 7.07 43.99
N ASN A 172 41.44 6.06 44.84
CA ASN A 172 42.66 5.87 45.63
C ASN A 172 43.94 5.81 44.77
N SER A 173 43.85 5.18 43.59
CA SER A 173 44.97 5.08 42.65
C SER A 173 45.16 6.33 41.78
N GLY A 174 44.19 7.25 41.76
CA GLY A 174 44.08 8.36 40.82
C GLY A 174 43.19 8.03 39.62
N VAL A 175 42.63 9.07 38.99
CA VAL A 175 41.73 8.94 37.83
C VAL A 175 42.54 9.05 36.54
N SER A 176 42.38 8.07 35.64
CA SER A 176 43.02 8.08 34.31
C SER A 176 42.19 8.88 33.31
N LYS A 177 40.89 8.59 33.21
CA LYS A 177 39.96 9.25 32.28
C LYS A 177 38.51 9.13 32.73
N ILE A 178 37.67 9.98 32.14
CA ILE A 178 36.22 9.97 32.28
C ILE A 178 35.60 9.72 30.90
N ASN A 179 34.80 8.67 30.78
CA ASN A 179 34.01 8.38 29.58
C ASN A 179 32.56 8.79 29.83
N ILE A 180 31.94 9.45 28.85
CA ILE A 180 30.55 9.92 28.93
C ILE A 180 29.73 9.21 27.88
N TYR A 181 28.68 8.52 28.32
CA TYR A 181 27.77 7.77 27.47
C TYR A 181 26.35 8.33 27.58
N VAL A 182 25.62 8.34 26.47
CA VAL A 182 24.18 8.58 26.47
C VAL A 182 23.49 7.38 25.83
N ASN A 183 22.59 6.72 26.56
CA ASN A 183 21.97 5.44 26.19
C ASN A 183 23.00 4.38 25.73
N GLY A 184 24.13 4.29 26.42
CA GLY A 184 25.19 3.32 26.13
C GLY A 184 26.14 3.69 24.98
N ALA A 185 25.82 4.70 24.16
CA ALA A 185 26.72 5.20 23.12
C ALA A 185 27.74 6.17 23.72
N LEU A 186 29.04 5.97 23.44
CA LEU A 186 30.10 6.87 23.88
C LEU A 186 29.97 8.22 23.14
N LYS A 187 29.76 9.31 23.89
CA LYS A 187 29.60 10.66 23.34
C LYS A 187 30.79 11.58 23.61
N GLY A 188 31.63 11.24 24.58
CA GLY A 188 32.81 12.04 24.90
C GLY A 188 33.77 11.34 25.86
N THR A 189 35.01 11.79 25.86
CA THR A 189 36.05 11.36 26.80
C THR A 189 36.81 12.59 27.26
N THR A 190 37.08 12.70 28.56
CA THR A 190 37.81 13.81 29.17
C THR A 190 38.67 13.33 30.33
N THR A 191 39.47 14.21 30.93
CA THR A 191 40.28 13.93 32.12
C THR A 191 39.87 14.82 33.28
N THR A 192 40.34 14.50 34.50
CA THR A 192 40.16 15.35 35.68
C THR A 192 41.30 16.36 35.75
N ASN A 193 41.05 17.61 35.34
CA ASN A 193 42.02 18.70 35.33
C ASN A 193 41.42 20.06 35.75
N ILE A 194 40.19 20.05 36.29
CA ILE A 194 39.50 21.26 36.73
C ILE A 194 39.63 21.38 38.24
N ALA A 195 40.01 22.58 38.70
CA ALA A 195 40.25 22.85 40.11
C ALA A 195 38.95 22.76 40.95
N ARG A 196 39.01 22.04 42.08
CA ARG A 196 37.95 21.80 43.07
C ARG A 196 38.48 21.93 44.50
N PRO A 197 38.69 23.16 44.98
CA PRO A 197 39.17 23.40 46.35
C PRO A 197 38.23 22.82 47.42
N ASP A 198 36.93 22.82 47.16
CA ASP A 198 35.88 22.22 47.98
C ASP A 198 36.05 20.70 48.14
N VAL A 199 36.30 19.99 47.03
CA VAL A 199 36.55 18.54 47.04
C VAL A 199 37.86 18.22 47.75
N LYS A 200 38.91 19.05 47.55
CA LYS A 200 40.18 18.92 48.28
C LYS A 200 40.00 19.07 49.79
N ALA A 201 39.19 20.05 50.22
CA ALA A 201 38.94 20.26 51.65
C ALA A 201 38.15 19.11 52.28
N ALA A 202 37.16 18.56 51.56
CA ALA A 202 36.31 17.48 52.05
C ALA A 202 36.99 16.10 52.03
N TYR A 203 37.85 15.84 51.05
CA TYR A 203 38.44 14.51 50.81
C TYR A 203 39.98 14.56 50.64
N PRO A 204 40.73 15.14 51.59
CA PRO A 204 42.17 15.36 51.46
C PRO A 204 43.00 14.07 51.31
N GLN A 205 42.45 12.91 51.70
CA GLN A 205 43.10 11.61 51.66
C GLN A 205 43.24 11.00 50.25
N TYR A 206 42.51 11.53 49.24
CA TYR A 206 42.58 11.02 47.87
C TYR A 206 43.70 11.71 47.07
N LYS A 207 44.18 11.04 46.01
CA LYS A 207 45.16 11.63 45.08
C LYS A 207 44.51 12.65 44.16
N ASN A 208 45.27 13.69 43.80
CA ASN A 208 44.90 14.75 42.84
C ASN A 208 43.55 15.43 43.16
N THR A 209 43.20 15.56 44.43
CA THR A 209 41.90 16.10 44.86
C THR A 209 41.64 17.54 44.41
N LEU A 210 42.70 18.37 44.32
CA LEU A 210 42.58 19.73 43.80
C LEU A 210 42.08 19.74 42.36
N ASN A 211 42.49 18.82 41.50
CA ASN A 211 42.14 18.84 40.07
C ASN A 211 41.15 17.72 39.71
N SER A 212 40.31 17.33 40.67
CA SER A 212 39.37 16.23 40.53
C SER A 212 38.18 16.52 39.61
N GLY A 213 37.98 17.78 39.22
CA GLY A 213 36.88 18.20 38.37
C GLY A 213 37.07 17.82 36.90
N TYR A 214 35.98 17.52 36.21
CA TYR A 214 35.93 17.23 34.79
C TYR A 214 34.83 18.03 34.09
N SER A 215 34.99 18.26 32.78
CA SER A 215 33.98 18.84 31.91
C SER A 215 34.17 18.33 30.48
N ALA A 216 33.08 18.06 29.78
CA ALA A 216 33.08 17.72 28.36
C ALA A 216 31.79 18.19 27.68
N LYS A 217 31.90 18.60 26.42
CA LYS A 217 30.74 18.88 25.57
C LYS A 217 30.28 17.58 24.90
N VAL A 218 28.97 17.34 24.94
CA VAL A 218 28.31 16.14 24.41
C VAL A 218 27.37 16.55 23.28
N ASP A 219 27.45 15.85 22.15
CA ASP A 219 26.53 15.99 21.00
C ASP A 219 25.44 14.92 21.05
N ILE A 220 24.19 15.37 20.97
CA ILE A 220 22.97 14.56 20.99
C ILE A 220 22.08 14.78 19.76
N SER A 221 22.62 15.40 18.70
CA SER A 221 21.88 15.70 17.48
C SER A 221 21.27 14.45 16.83
N ASP A 222 21.92 13.29 16.98
CA ASP A 222 21.53 11.97 16.49
C ASP A 222 20.54 11.22 17.39
N LEU A 223 20.27 11.70 18.62
CA LEU A 223 19.42 11.01 19.58
C LEU A 223 17.97 11.49 19.52
N SER A 224 16.99 10.60 19.55
CA SER A 224 15.56 10.98 19.58
C SER A 224 15.19 11.72 20.87
N ALA A 225 14.04 12.41 20.87
CA ALA A 225 13.49 13.04 22.08
C ALA A 225 13.15 12.01 23.18
N GLY A 226 12.86 12.51 24.39
CA GLY A 226 12.46 11.73 25.56
C GLY A 226 13.61 11.45 26.54
N ASN A 227 13.32 10.61 27.54
CA ASN A 227 14.27 10.29 28.60
C ASN A 227 15.45 9.45 28.05
N LYS A 228 16.68 9.85 28.39
CA LYS A 228 17.92 9.13 28.11
C LYS A 228 18.71 8.95 29.40
N ILE A 229 19.46 7.86 29.47
CA ILE A 229 20.41 7.60 30.56
C ILE A 229 21.74 8.25 30.19
N LEU A 230 22.18 9.22 30.97
CA LEU A 230 23.52 9.76 30.93
C LEU A 230 24.37 8.99 31.94
N LYS A 231 25.36 8.25 31.46
CA LYS A 231 26.32 7.51 32.28
C LYS A 231 27.69 8.18 32.20
N VAL A 232 28.26 8.51 33.35
CA VAL A 232 29.66 8.92 33.47
C VAL A 232 30.44 7.77 34.08
N GLU A 233 31.42 7.24 33.34
CA GLU A 233 32.30 6.16 33.79
C GLU A 233 33.69 6.75 34.09
N GLN A 234 34.10 6.66 35.34
CA GLN A 234 35.49 6.89 35.75
C GLN A 234 36.30 5.63 35.47
N VAL A 235 37.48 5.79 34.86
CA VAL A 235 38.51 4.75 34.77
C VAL A 235 39.72 5.21 35.58
N ALA A 236 40.09 4.44 36.60
CA ALA A 236 41.23 4.72 37.48
C ALA A 236 42.56 4.25 36.87
N LEU A 237 43.69 4.72 37.41
CA LEU A 237 45.04 4.36 36.92
C LEU A 237 45.36 2.86 37.08
N ASN A 238 44.77 2.20 38.07
CA ASN A 238 44.87 0.75 38.26
C ASN A 238 43.86 -0.06 37.41
N GLY A 239 43.07 0.60 36.56
CA GLY A 239 42.05 -0.03 35.71
C GLY A 239 40.67 -0.21 36.35
N GLU A 240 40.51 0.12 37.64
CA GLU A 240 39.21 0.09 38.32
C GLU A 240 38.22 1.05 37.65
N LYS A 241 36.95 0.63 37.56
CA LYS A 241 35.88 1.44 36.95
C LYS A 241 34.78 1.74 37.95
N THR A 242 34.29 2.96 37.89
CA THR A 242 33.14 3.42 38.70
C THR A 242 32.20 4.18 37.80
N VAL A 243 30.89 3.98 37.99
CA VAL A 243 29.86 4.61 37.16
C VAL A 243 28.89 5.39 38.02
N ASN A 244 28.43 6.51 37.49
CA ASN A 244 27.31 7.27 38.00
C ASN A 244 26.33 7.55 36.85
N GLU A 245 25.05 7.34 37.08
CA GLU A 245 23.99 7.46 36.07
C GLU A 245 22.92 8.43 36.54
N ILE A 246 22.49 9.29 35.63
CA ILE A 246 21.31 10.13 35.79
C ILE A 246 20.43 10.03 34.56
N THR A 247 19.15 10.38 34.71
CA THR A 247 18.24 10.54 33.59
C THR A 247 18.29 11.98 33.11
N ILE A 248 18.28 12.20 31.80
CA ILE A 248 18.08 13.51 31.17
C ILE A 248 16.89 13.43 30.22
N ASN A 249 16.13 14.51 30.07
CA ASN A 249 15.01 14.58 29.14
C ASN A 249 15.40 15.41 27.91
N ILE A 250 15.57 14.78 26.76
CA ILE A 250 15.85 15.50 25.52
C ILE A 250 14.52 16.01 24.94
N GLN A 251 14.39 17.31 24.78
CA GLN A 251 13.28 17.93 24.06
C GLN A 251 13.77 18.47 22.72
N LYS A 252 13.06 18.09 21.65
CA LYS A 252 13.31 18.60 20.30
C LYS A 252 12.01 19.16 19.74
N ALA A 253 12.11 20.10 18.80
CA ALA A 253 10.94 20.58 18.06
C ALA A 253 10.28 19.41 17.29
N ALA A 254 8.95 19.42 17.16
CA ALA A 254 8.24 18.32 16.51
C ALA A 254 8.51 18.30 14.99
N PRO A 255 8.82 17.15 14.37
CA PRO A 255 9.00 17.10 12.93
C PRO A 255 7.74 17.59 12.18
N ILE A 256 7.93 18.41 11.14
CA ILE A 256 6.84 18.99 10.34
C ILE A 256 6.95 18.50 8.90
N THR A 257 5.85 18.08 8.29
CA THR A 257 5.80 17.75 6.86
C THR A 257 4.54 18.31 6.24
N VAL A 258 4.68 18.83 5.03
CA VAL A 258 3.59 19.44 4.26
C VAL A 258 3.64 18.92 2.84
N ILE A 259 2.45 18.75 2.25
CA ILE A 259 2.25 18.47 0.83
C ILE A 259 1.79 19.76 0.18
N ASP A 260 2.58 20.29 -0.74
CA ASP A 260 2.19 21.45 -1.56
C ASP A 260 1.44 20.99 -2.82
N THR A 261 1.86 19.87 -3.41
CA THR A 261 1.20 19.23 -4.56
C THR A 261 1.09 17.71 -4.31
N PRO A 262 -0.06 17.07 -4.55
CA PRO A 262 -1.31 17.65 -5.01
C PRO A 262 -2.12 18.31 -3.89
N SER A 263 -2.91 19.33 -4.25
CA SER A 263 -3.93 19.90 -3.37
C SER A 263 -5.01 18.87 -3.03
N ASN A 264 -5.69 19.07 -1.89
CA ASN A 264 -6.76 18.17 -1.48
C ASN A 264 -7.91 18.14 -2.52
N ASN A 265 -8.38 16.93 -2.81
CA ASN A 265 -9.38 16.60 -3.82
C ASN A 265 -9.00 16.96 -5.27
N THR A 266 -7.70 17.07 -5.57
CA THR A 266 -7.25 17.25 -6.95
C THR A 266 -7.78 16.12 -7.83
N LYS A 267 -8.38 16.48 -8.98
CA LYS A 267 -8.76 15.52 -10.01
C LYS A 267 -7.56 15.18 -10.87
N VAL A 268 -7.25 13.89 -11.01
CA VAL A 268 -6.09 13.41 -11.76
C VAL A 268 -6.49 12.43 -12.87
N GLY A 269 -5.72 12.43 -13.96
CA GLY A 269 -5.87 11.50 -15.07
C GLY A 269 -4.93 10.28 -14.97
N LEU A 270 -4.71 9.60 -16.10
CA LEU A 270 -3.83 8.44 -16.25
C LEU A 270 -2.35 8.78 -16.45
N ASN A 271 -1.96 10.05 -16.27
CA ASN A 271 -0.57 10.47 -16.31
C ASN A 271 0.07 10.30 -14.93
N SER A 272 1.40 10.29 -14.88
CA SER A 272 2.12 10.27 -13.60
C SER A 272 1.73 11.46 -12.72
N LEU A 273 1.63 11.25 -11.41
CA LEU A 273 1.30 12.28 -10.43
C LEU A 273 2.57 12.77 -9.74
N THR A 274 2.83 14.08 -9.80
CA THR A 274 3.89 14.71 -9.01
C THR A 274 3.39 14.95 -7.59
N VAL A 275 4.17 14.52 -6.60
CA VAL A 275 4.00 14.84 -5.19
C VAL A 275 5.19 15.66 -4.73
N SER A 276 4.94 16.88 -4.26
CA SER A 276 5.99 17.79 -3.79
C SER A 276 5.57 18.53 -2.55
N GLY A 277 6.54 18.95 -1.75
CA GLY A 277 6.31 19.71 -0.55
C GLY A 277 7.61 19.98 0.19
N TRP A 278 7.54 20.07 1.51
CA TRP A 278 8.69 20.27 2.37
C TRP A 278 8.59 19.49 3.67
N ALA A 279 9.73 19.11 4.23
CA ALA A 279 9.84 18.37 5.47
C ALA A 279 10.95 18.97 6.34
N LEU A 280 10.64 19.21 7.61
CA LEU A 280 11.57 19.71 8.62
C LEU A 280 11.67 18.69 9.76
N ASN A 281 12.91 18.39 10.15
CA ASN A 281 13.21 17.56 11.31
C ASN A 281 14.42 18.12 12.07
N PRO A 282 14.42 18.22 13.40
CA PRO A 282 15.54 18.81 14.14
C PRO A 282 16.85 18.00 14.05
N SER A 283 16.75 16.68 13.82
CA SER A 283 17.90 15.81 13.55
C SER A 283 18.34 15.86 12.08
N GLY A 284 17.63 16.60 11.23
CA GLY A 284 17.72 16.54 9.77
C GLY A 284 16.86 15.41 9.20
N VAL A 285 16.34 15.62 8.00
CA VAL A 285 15.53 14.61 7.29
C VAL A 285 16.44 13.54 6.70
N SER A 286 16.14 12.27 6.96
CA SER A 286 16.84 11.12 6.38
C SER A 286 16.20 10.68 5.07
N LYS A 287 14.87 10.52 5.03
CA LYS A 287 14.09 10.21 3.82
C LYS A 287 12.65 10.67 3.94
N VAL A 288 11.98 10.81 2.80
CA VAL A 288 10.54 11.07 2.69
C VAL A 288 9.93 9.96 1.83
N GLU A 289 9.02 9.19 2.41
CA GLU A 289 8.32 8.09 1.75
C GLU A 289 6.93 8.54 1.32
N VAL A 290 6.50 8.13 0.13
CA VAL A 290 5.21 8.48 -0.44
C VAL A 290 4.38 7.21 -0.61
N TYR A 291 3.15 7.26 -0.11
CA TYR A 291 2.21 6.15 -0.08
C TYR A 291 0.95 6.49 -0.88
N VAL A 292 0.38 5.48 -1.53
CA VAL A 292 -0.95 5.53 -2.15
C VAL A 292 -1.81 4.46 -1.50
N ASN A 293 -2.90 4.85 -0.84
CA ASN A 293 -3.79 3.92 -0.11
C ASN A 293 -3.00 2.94 0.79
N ASP A 294 -2.13 3.48 1.64
CA ASP A 294 -1.27 2.76 2.58
C ASP A 294 -0.15 1.88 1.98
N LYS A 295 -0.05 1.79 0.64
CA LYS A 295 1.06 1.13 -0.04
C LYS A 295 2.19 2.13 -0.28
N ASN A 296 3.41 1.85 0.20
CA ASN A 296 4.59 2.64 -0.17
C ASN A 296 4.87 2.44 -1.66
N VAL A 297 4.83 3.53 -2.44
CA VAL A 297 5.02 3.50 -3.89
C VAL A 297 6.38 4.04 -4.32
N THR A 298 6.97 4.96 -3.54
CA THR A 298 8.26 5.57 -3.87
C THR A 298 8.88 6.33 -2.69
N THR A 299 10.17 6.65 -2.80
CA THR A 299 10.89 7.58 -1.90
C THR A 299 11.20 8.87 -2.64
N ALA A 300 10.85 10.01 -2.06
CA ALA A 300 11.03 11.33 -2.67
C ALA A 300 12.49 11.75 -2.72
N LYS A 301 12.85 12.48 -3.79
CA LYS A 301 14.12 13.19 -3.88
C LYS A 301 14.09 14.41 -2.95
N LEU A 302 15.09 14.52 -2.09
CA LEU A 302 15.25 15.62 -1.13
C LEU A 302 16.17 16.73 -1.67
N GLY A 303 16.22 17.86 -0.95
CA GLY A 303 17.21 18.91 -1.15
C GLY A 303 16.76 20.06 -2.06
N LEU A 304 15.45 20.22 -2.27
CA LEU A 304 14.93 21.37 -3.02
C LEU A 304 14.96 22.63 -2.14
N SER A 305 15.43 23.73 -2.71
CA SER A 305 15.57 25.02 -1.99
C SER A 305 14.20 25.55 -1.54
N ARG A 306 14.10 25.89 -0.25
CA ARG A 306 12.93 26.48 0.42
C ARG A 306 13.31 27.58 1.42
N PRO A 307 13.84 28.72 0.96
CA PRO A 307 14.19 29.85 1.83
C PRO A 307 12.98 30.44 2.57
N ASP A 308 11.79 30.34 1.96
CA ASP A 308 10.50 30.71 2.52
C ASP A 308 10.15 29.88 3.76
N VAL A 309 10.44 28.58 3.75
CA VAL A 309 10.23 27.70 4.91
C VAL A 309 11.26 27.99 5.99
N ALA A 310 12.52 28.22 5.61
CA ALA A 310 13.60 28.52 6.56
C ALA A 310 13.39 29.85 7.30
N SER A 311 12.76 30.85 6.67
CA SER A 311 12.44 32.13 7.32
C SER A 311 11.31 32.01 8.34
N VAL A 312 10.31 31.17 8.08
CA VAL A 312 9.19 30.91 9.00
C VAL A 312 9.61 29.98 10.15
N TYR A 313 10.49 29.01 9.89
CA TYR A 313 10.95 28.01 10.87
C TYR A 313 12.47 28.06 11.11
N PRO A 314 13.01 29.18 11.63
CA PRO A 314 14.46 29.40 11.74
C PRO A 314 15.17 28.41 12.68
N SER A 315 14.46 27.78 13.62
CA SER A 315 15.02 26.81 14.56
C SER A 315 15.53 25.53 13.90
N TYR A 316 15.02 25.17 12.72
CA TYR A 316 15.42 23.96 12.00
C TYR A 316 16.67 24.18 11.13
N LYS A 317 16.94 25.42 10.73
CA LYS A 317 18.11 25.83 9.94
C LYS A 317 18.30 25.02 8.65
N ASP A 318 17.21 24.78 7.93
CA ASP A 318 17.22 24.00 6.69
C ASP A 318 16.59 24.78 5.53
N SER A 319 17.45 25.38 4.70
CA SER A 319 17.06 26.10 3.48
C SER A 319 16.80 25.18 2.29
N ASN A 320 17.00 23.86 2.43
CA ASN A 320 16.83 22.87 1.36
C ASN A 320 15.83 21.76 1.76
N SER A 321 14.83 22.14 2.56
CA SER A 321 13.83 21.24 3.15
C SER A 321 12.80 20.68 2.17
N GLY A 322 12.84 21.11 0.89
CA GLY A 322 11.87 20.69 -0.11
C GLY A 322 12.14 19.27 -0.63
N TYR A 323 11.06 18.59 -1.04
CA TYR A 323 11.10 17.26 -1.64
C TYR A 323 10.19 17.18 -2.87
N THR A 324 10.47 16.22 -3.76
CA THR A 324 9.61 15.88 -4.90
C THR A 324 9.67 14.40 -5.25
N ALA A 325 8.56 13.84 -5.71
CA ALA A 325 8.42 12.47 -6.16
C ALA A 325 7.43 12.40 -7.32
N THR A 326 7.57 11.38 -8.15
CA THR A 326 6.61 11.07 -9.21
C THR A 326 6.03 9.69 -8.96
N ILE A 327 4.71 9.59 -8.88
CA ILE A 327 3.94 8.36 -8.72
C ILE A 327 3.48 7.89 -10.10
N ASN A 328 3.69 6.62 -10.43
CA ASN A 328 3.14 6.01 -11.64
C ASN A 328 1.60 5.94 -11.54
N SER A 329 0.90 6.25 -12.62
CA SER A 329 -0.56 6.22 -12.67
C SER A 329 -1.16 4.83 -12.43
N ASP A 330 -0.40 3.75 -12.66
CA ASP A 330 -0.79 2.37 -12.34
C ASP A 330 -1.02 2.13 -10.84
N GLU A 331 -0.36 2.93 -9.98
CA GLU A 331 -0.52 2.86 -8.53
C GLU A 331 -1.80 3.58 -8.06
N ILE A 332 -2.43 4.38 -8.93
CA ILE A 332 -3.60 5.21 -8.61
C ILE A 332 -4.84 4.57 -9.22
N LYS A 333 -5.77 4.10 -8.38
CA LYS A 333 -7.00 3.45 -8.84
C LYS A 333 -8.08 4.46 -9.18
N PRO A 334 -9.06 4.16 -10.06
CA PRO A 334 -10.20 5.04 -10.26
C PRO A 334 -10.95 5.32 -8.95
N GLY A 335 -11.42 6.55 -8.77
CA GLY A 335 -12.07 7.02 -7.54
C GLY A 335 -11.12 7.77 -6.60
N ASN A 336 -11.50 7.83 -5.32
CA ASN A 336 -10.71 8.52 -4.30
C ASN A 336 -9.49 7.68 -3.92
N ASN A 337 -8.32 8.32 -3.90
CA ASN A 337 -7.09 7.72 -3.38
C ASN A 337 -6.49 8.67 -2.35
N THR A 338 -5.94 8.10 -1.28
CA THR A 338 -5.21 8.85 -0.26
C THR A 338 -3.74 8.83 -0.59
N ILE A 339 -3.13 10.02 -0.70
CA ILE A 339 -1.69 10.19 -0.80
C ILE A 339 -1.18 10.56 0.59
N THR A 340 -0.32 9.72 1.14
CA THR A 340 0.32 9.98 2.44
C THR A 340 1.80 10.21 2.22
N VAL A 341 2.31 11.31 2.75
CA VAL A 341 3.74 11.59 2.80
C VAL A 341 4.22 11.41 4.23
N LYS A 342 5.22 10.55 4.42
CA LYS A 342 5.84 10.27 5.70
C LYS A 342 7.30 10.67 5.67
N GLN A 343 7.69 11.65 6.49
CA GLN A 343 9.09 11.95 6.71
C GLN A 343 9.69 11.06 7.81
N ILE A 344 10.99 10.79 7.70
CA ILE A 344 11.78 10.10 8.69
C ILE A 344 13.07 10.91 8.92
N GLY A 345 13.32 11.31 10.17
CA GLY A 345 14.54 12.00 10.60
C GLY A 345 15.73 11.08 10.77
N LYS A 346 16.94 11.65 10.88
CA LYS A 346 18.18 10.88 11.13
C LYS A 346 18.19 10.19 12.50
N ASP A 347 17.40 10.69 13.46
CA ASP A 347 17.20 10.06 14.78
C ASP A 347 16.02 9.07 14.82
N GLY A 348 15.41 8.76 13.66
CA GLY A 348 14.27 7.85 13.52
C GLY A 348 12.91 8.46 13.85
N SER A 349 12.82 9.73 14.28
CA SER A 349 11.54 10.41 14.48
C SER A 349 10.78 10.58 13.17
N THR A 350 9.44 10.50 13.23
CA THR A 350 8.59 10.54 12.03
C THR A 350 7.44 11.53 12.17
N ASN A 351 6.99 12.08 11.05
CA ASN A 351 5.73 12.80 10.92
C ASN A 351 5.09 12.44 9.58
N SER A 352 3.76 12.51 9.49
CA SER A 352 3.04 12.17 8.27
C SER A 352 1.86 13.11 8.06
N VAL A 353 1.60 13.40 6.80
CA VAL A 353 0.46 14.20 6.34
C VAL A 353 -0.17 13.49 5.16
N SER A 354 -1.49 13.62 5.01
CA SER A 354 -2.23 12.99 3.92
C SER A 354 -3.10 14.01 3.19
N THR A 355 -3.29 13.78 1.90
CA THR A 355 -4.21 14.50 1.03
C THR A 355 -5.00 13.49 0.19
N THR A 356 -6.20 13.86 -0.25
CA THR A 356 -7.00 13.00 -1.12
C THR A 356 -6.90 13.49 -2.56
N ILE A 357 -6.86 12.56 -3.52
CA ILE A 357 -7.04 12.85 -4.93
C ILE A 357 -8.19 12.02 -5.47
N ASN A 358 -8.80 12.46 -6.57
CA ASN A 358 -9.83 11.70 -7.27
C ASN A 358 -9.37 11.40 -8.70
N ARG A 359 -9.13 10.12 -9.00
CA ARG A 359 -8.83 9.68 -10.36
C ARG A 359 -10.12 9.42 -11.10
N ILE A 360 -10.35 10.14 -12.19
CA ILE A 360 -11.58 10.01 -12.98
C ILE A 360 -11.51 8.69 -13.77
N LYS A 361 -12.51 7.83 -13.57
CA LYS A 361 -12.68 6.60 -14.36
C LYS A 361 -13.11 6.96 -15.78
N LYS A 362 -12.39 6.45 -16.79
CA LYS A 362 -12.83 6.57 -18.19
C LYS A 362 -13.87 5.50 -18.54
N ASN A 363 -14.88 5.87 -19.34
CA ASN A 363 -15.88 4.93 -19.82
C ASN A 363 -15.25 3.95 -20.83
N PRO A 364 -15.60 2.67 -20.82
CA PRO A 364 -15.11 1.76 -21.86
C PRO A 364 -15.69 2.15 -23.22
N VAL A 365 -14.89 1.99 -24.27
CA VAL A 365 -15.24 2.35 -25.65
C VAL A 365 -14.83 1.20 -26.57
N SER A 366 -15.67 0.81 -27.50
CA SER A 366 -15.34 -0.20 -28.51
C SER A 366 -16.01 0.10 -29.83
N VAL A 367 -15.46 -0.46 -30.91
CA VAL A 367 -15.99 -0.34 -32.27
C VAL A 367 -15.81 -1.68 -32.98
N LEU A 368 -16.83 -2.04 -33.78
CA LEU A 368 -16.76 -3.11 -34.76
C LEU A 368 -16.54 -2.48 -36.15
N ASP A 369 -15.34 -2.64 -36.70
CA ASP A 369 -14.97 -2.08 -38.01
C ASP A 369 -15.51 -2.96 -39.16
N SER A 370 -15.45 -4.28 -38.99
CA SER A 370 -15.91 -5.27 -39.96
C SER A 370 -16.71 -6.38 -39.24
N PRO A 371 -17.80 -6.90 -39.85
CA PRO A 371 -18.41 -6.41 -41.08
C PRO A 371 -19.05 -5.02 -40.87
N SER A 372 -19.02 -4.17 -41.90
CA SER A 372 -19.70 -2.88 -41.84
C SER A 372 -21.21 -3.10 -41.68
N ASN A 373 -21.87 -2.19 -40.97
CA ASN A 373 -23.31 -2.29 -40.73
C ASN A 373 -24.08 -2.39 -42.07
N LEU A 374 -25.03 -3.33 -42.14
CA LEU A 374 -25.85 -3.65 -43.32
C LEU A 374 -25.07 -4.15 -44.55
N SER A 375 -23.84 -4.61 -44.38
CA SER A 375 -23.05 -5.23 -45.46
C SER A 375 -23.64 -6.58 -45.89
N LEU A 376 -23.46 -6.94 -47.16
CA LEU A 376 -23.81 -8.25 -47.69
C LEU A 376 -22.57 -9.13 -47.71
N ILE A 377 -22.63 -10.25 -46.99
CA ILE A 377 -21.61 -11.29 -46.96
C ILE A 377 -22.09 -12.44 -47.84
N THR A 378 -21.40 -12.66 -48.96
CA THR A 378 -21.74 -13.74 -49.90
C THR A 378 -20.94 -15.03 -49.64
N SER A 379 -19.84 -14.95 -48.89
CA SER A 379 -19.02 -16.08 -48.48
C SER A 379 -19.56 -16.76 -47.22
N ASP A 380 -19.25 -18.05 -47.06
CA ASP A 380 -19.57 -18.85 -45.86
C ASP A 380 -18.66 -18.52 -44.65
N SER A 381 -17.97 -17.39 -44.71
CA SER A 381 -17.02 -16.91 -43.73
C SER A 381 -17.07 -15.38 -43.68
N VAL A 382 -16.99 -14.83 -42.47
CA VAL A 382 -16.95 -13.39 -42.20
C VAL A 382 -15.79 -13.06 -41.27
N ASN A 383 -15.07 -11.97 -41.55
CA ASN A 383 -14.05 -11.45 -40.64
C ASN A 383 -14.63 -10.37 -39.75
N PHE A 384 -14.63 -10.64 -38.45
CA PHE A 384 -14.92 -9.66 -37.42
C PHE A 384 -13.64 -8.96 -36.99
N SER A 385 -13.56 -7.65 -37.18
CA SER A 385 -12.40 -6.86 -36.73
C SER A 385 -12.86 -5.54 -36.14
N GLY A 386 -12.04 -4.99 -35.26
CA GLY A 386 -12.36 -3.76 -34.56
C GLY A 386 -11.35 -3.45 -33.46
N TRP A 387 -11.78 -2.67 -32.48
CA TRP A 387 -10.97 -2.34 -31.32
C TRP A 387 -11.80 -2.11 -30.06
N ALA A 388 -11.17 -2.27 -28.91
CA ALA A 388 -11.77 -2.04 -27.59
C ALA A 388 -10.78 -1.40 -26.63
N LEU A 389 -11.26 -0.45 -25.83
CA LEU A 389 -10.52 0.27 -24.80
C LEU A 389 -11.30 0.24 -23.49
N ASN A 390 -10.57 0.08 -22.39
CA ASN A 390 -11.13 0.13 -21.04
C ASN A 390 -10.09 0.72 -20.08
N ASP A 391 -10.55 1.54 -19.12
CA ASP A 391 -9.68 2.20 -18.14
C ASP A 391 -8.86 1.20 -17.31
N SER A 392 -9.42 0.02 -17.06
CA SER A 392 -8.78 -1.10 -16.37
C SER A 392 -7.97 -2.04 -17.30
N GLY A 393 -7.93 -1.74 -18.60
CA GLY A 393 -7.52 -2.68 -19.65
C GLY A 393 -8.65 -3.64 -20.03
N VAL A 394 -8.60 -4.18 -21.25
CA VAL A 394 -9.64 -5.08 -21.76
C VAL A 394 -9.26 -6.53 -21.47
N LYS A 395 -10.15 -7.24 -20.78
CA LYS A 395 -10.01 -8.65 -20.42
C LYS A 395 -10.35 -9.56 -21.60
N THR A 396 -11.47 -9.29 -22.28
CA THR A 396 -11.91 -10.07 -23.43
C THR A 396 -12.86 -9.28 -24.32
N VAL A 397 -12.92 -9.66 -25.60
CA VAL A 397 -13.97 -9.27 -26.54
C VAL A 397 -14.71 -10.53 -26.93
N ASN A 398 -16.03 -10.50 -26.89
CA ASN A 398 -16.90 -11.56 -27.37
C ASN A 398 -17.72 -11.04 -28.55
N ILE A 399 -17.86 -11.84 -29.60
CA ILE A 399 -18.74 -11.57 -30.73
C ILE A 399 -19.87 -12.60 -30.70
N TYR A 400 -21.10 -12.11 -30.80
CA TYR A 400 -22.32 -12.90 -30.88
C TYR A 400 -22.99 -12.65 -32.22
N ILE A 401 -23.54 -13.71 -32.82
CA ILE A 401 -24.48 -13.62 -33.94
C ILE A 401 -25.81 -14.16 -33.46
N ASP A 402 -26.87 -13.38 -33.59
CA ASP A 402 -28.23 -13.74 -33.14
C ASP A 402 -28.26 -14.24 -31.69
N LYS A 403 -27.54 -13.51 -30.82
CA LYS A 403 -27.37 -13.79 -29.39
C LYS A 403 -26.57 -15.06 -29.05
N VAL A 404 -26.05 -15.78 -30.06
CA VAL A 404 -25.17 -16.93 -29.86
C VAL A 404 -23.72 -16.47 -29.96
N LYS A 405 -22.91 -16.74 -28.94
CA LYS A 405 -21.48 -16.38 -28.96
C LYS A 405 -20.77 -17.22 -30.02
N VAL A 406 -20.16 -16.57 -31.01
CA VAL A 406 -19.47 -17.26 -32.12
C VAL A 406 -17.95 -17.24 -31.98
N VAL A 407 -17.37 -16.20 -31.37
CA VAL A 407 -15.91 -16.11 -31.18
C VAL A 407 -15.53 -15.14 -30.05
N SER A 408 -14.37 -15.37 -29.43
CA SER A 408 -13.72 -14.44 -28.50
C SER A 408 -12.32 -14.09 -29.03
N PRO A 409 -12.16 -13.09 -29.92
CA PRO A 409 -10.89 -12.79 -30.55
C PRO A 409 -9.85 -12.28 -29.54
N ALA A 410 -8.57 -12.56 -29.81
CA ALA A 410 -7.47 -11.96 -29.06
C ALA A 410 -7.37 -10.46 -29.37
N ILE A 411 -7.08 -9.66 -28.34
CA ILE A 411 -6.91 -8.21 -28.44
C ILE A 411 -5.40 -7.93 -28.46
N ASN A 412 -4.79 -8.12 -29.62
CA ASN A 412 -3.34 -8.12 -29.78
C ASN A 412 -2.86 -7.34 -31.02
N ILE A 413 -3.75 -6.58 -31.65
CA ILE A 413 -3.43 -5.79 -32.86
C ILE A 413 -3.19 -4.33 -32.46
N ALA A 414 -2.07 -3.77 -32.91
CA ALA A 414 -1.74 -2.37 -32.67
C ALA A 414 -2.63 -1.44 -33.51
N ARG A 415 -3.13 -0.36 -32.89
CA ARG A 415 -4.02 0.64 -33.52
C ARG A 415 -3.61 2.06 -33.14
N ALA A 416 -2.54 2.56 -33.75
CA ALA A 416 -1.97 3.88 -33.43
C ALA A 416 -2.96 5.02 -33.68
N ASP A 417 -3.85 4.86 -34.66
CA ASP A 417 -4.98 5.75 -34.95
C ASP A 417 -5.92 5.90 -33.74
N VAL A 418 -6.24 4.79 -33.08
CA VAL A 418 -7.11 4.76 -31.90
C VAL A 418 -6.40 5.39 -30.70
N VAL A 419 -5.11 5.09 -30.48
CA VAL A 419 -4.33 5.66 -29.37
C VAL A 419 -4.22 7.18 -29.45
N ALA A 420 -4.03 7.71 -30.66
CA ALA A 420 -3.93 9.15 -30.88
C ALA A 420 -5.22 9.90 -30.51
N VAL A 421 -6.38 9.28 -30.77
CA VAL A 421 -7.70 9.86 -30.47
C VAL A 421 -8.11 9.63 -29.00
N TYR A 422 -7.75 8.47 -28.43
CA TYR A 422 -8.13 8.05 -27.08
C TYR A 422 -6.90 7.82 -26.19
N PRO A 423 -6.15 8.87 -25.83
CA PRO A 423 -4.94 8.72 -25.02
C PRO A 423 -5.26 8.28 -23.59
N GLY A 424 -4.30 7.60 -22.95
CA GLY A 424 -4.31 7.30 -21.52
C GLY A 424 -5.07 6.04 -21.10
N TYR A 425 -5.72 5.29 -21.99
CA TYR A 425 -6.20 3.95 -21.62
C TYR A 425 -5.02 2.97 -21.41
N GLN A 426 -5.20 1.96 -20.56
CA GLN A 426 -4.12 1.01 -20.20
C GLN A 426 -3.66 0.12 -21.36
N ASN A 427 -4.55 -0.25 -22.28
CA ASN A 427 -4.28 -1.22 -23.35
C ASN A 427 -4.01 -0.58 -24.73
N THR A 428 -3.52 0.66 -24.79
CA THR A 428 -3.44 1.43 -26.04
C THR A 428 -2.58 0.77 -27.12
N ASN A 429 -1.46 0.14 -26.75
CA ASN A 429 -0.51 -0.37 -27.74
C ASN A 429 -1.02 -1.61 -28.51
N VAL A 430 -2.03 -2.30 -27.99
CA VAL A 430 -2.66 -3.49 -28.58
C VAL A 430 -4.15 -3.53 -28.23
N CYS A 431 -4.94 -2.63 -28.82
CA CYS A 431 -6.38 -2.51 -28.57
C CYS A 431 -7.26 -3.07 -29.69
N GLY A 432 -6.66 -3.46 -30.83
CA GLY A 432 -7.37 -4.05 -31.95
C GLY A 432 -7.54 -5.57 -31.83
N PHE A 433 -8.58 -6.09 -32.48
CA PHE A 433 -8.85 -7.52 -32.59
C PHE A 433 -9.28 -7.87 -34.02
N SER A 434 -9.07 -9.14 -34.42
CA SER A 434 -9.60 -9.70 -35.67
C SER A 434 -9.82 -11.21 -35.50
N ALA A 435 -10.95 -11.72 -35.99
CA ALA A 435 -11.19 -13.15 -36.10
C ALA A 435 -12.12 -13.46 -37.27
N ASN A 436 -11.76 -14.52 -37.99
CA ASN A 436 -12.59 -15.09 -39.04
C ASN A 436 -13.54 -16.15 -38.45
N VAL A 437 -14.81 -16.09 -38.80
CA VAL A 437 -15.87 -16.98 -38.32
C VAL A 437 -16.55 -17.64 -39.51
N ASN A 438 -16.67 -18.96 -39.49
CA ASN A 438 -17.48 -19.70 -40.45
C ASN A 438 -18.97 -19.50 -40.10
N ILE A 439 -19.75 -19.05 -41.08
CA ILE A 439 -21.18 -18.73 -40.95
C ILE A 439 -22.07 -19.57 -41.86
N SER A 440 -21.56 -20.67 -42.42
CA SER A 440 -22.33 -21.58 -43.29
C SER A 440 -23.57 -22.18 -42.63
N CYS A 441 -23.62 -22.20 -41.29
CA CYS A 441 -24.75 -22.70 -40.51
C CYS A 441 -25.90 -21.67 -40.37
N LEU A 442 -25.68 -20.41 -40.74
CA LEU A 442 -26.70 -19.38 -40.70
C LEU A 442 -27.70 -19.54 -41.85
N SER A 443 -28.96 -19.20 -41.62
CA SER A 443 -29.94 -19.07 -42.69
C SER A 443 -29.59 -17.88 -43.59
N THR A 444 -29.93 -17.92 -44.87
CA THR A 444 -29.87 -16.72 -45.73
C THR A 444 -30.72 -15.59 -45.15
N GLY A 445 -30.24 -14.35 -45.18
CA GLY A 445 -30.98 -13.17 -44.74
C GLY A 445 -30.24 -12.29 -43.72
N GLU A 446 -31.00 -11.55 -42.92
CA GLU A 446 -30.47 -10.60 -41.93
C GLU A 446 -29.98 -11.30 -40.65
N HIS A 447 -28.81 -10.91 -40.15
CA HIS A 447 -28.24 -11.38 -38.90
C HIS A 447 -27.78 -10.22 -38.02
N SER A 448 -28.14 -10.30 -36.74
CA SER A 448 -27.68 -9.38 -35.72
C SER A 448 -26.30 -9.76 -35.23
N VAL A 449 -25.45 -8.77 -35.00
CA VAL A 449 -24.11 -8.93 -34.41
C VAL A 449 -24.03 -8.09 -33.16
N THR A 450 -23.57 -8.71 -32.08
CA THR A 450 -23.25 -8.02 -30.83
C THR A 450 -21.77 -8.21 -30.53
N LEU A 451 -21.04 -7.10 -30.41
CA LEU A 451 -19.73 -7.06 -29.81
C LEU A 451 -19.88 -6.69 -28.34
N GLU A 452 -19.25 -7.47 -27.47
CA GLU A 452 -19.19 -7.26 -26.02
C GLU A 452 -17.72 -7.16 -25.60
N ALA A 453 -17.28 -5.97 -25.22
CA ALA A 453 -15.94 -5.74 -24.68
C ALA A 453 -16.00 -5.67 -23.15
N ILE A 454 -15.25 -6.52 -22.46
CA ILE A 454 -15.25 -6.65 -21.00
C ILE A 454 -13.89 -6.20 -20.45
N GLY A 455 -13.89 -5.27 -19.50
CA GLY A 455 -12.70 -4.80 -18.79
C GLY A 455 -12.17 -5.77 -17.73
N ASN A 456 -10.93 -5.58 -17.29
CA ASN A 456 -10.36 -6.32 -16.15
C ASN A 456 -11.13 -6.09 -14.85
N ASP A 457 -11.77 -4.92 -14.72
CA ASP A 457 -12.67 -4.57 -13.63
C ASP A 457 -14.11 -5.11 -13.79
N GLY A 458 -14.40 -5.85 -14.87
CA GLY A 458 -15.72 -6.40 -15.17
C GLY A 458 -16.69 -5.42 -15.84
N SER A 459 -16.30 -4.18 -16.12
CA SER A 459 -17.15 -3.24 -16.86
C SER A 459 -17.34 -3.69 -18.32
N ILE A 460 -18.55 -3.52 -18.86
CA ILE A 460 -18.93 -4.02 -20.18
C ILE A 460 -19.32 -2.86 -21.09
N ASN A 461 -18.85 -2.89 -22.34
CA ASN A 461 -19.35 -2.05 -23.42
C ASN A 461 -19.86 -2.92 -24.57
N VAL A 462 -21.03 -2.57 -25.09
CA VAL A 462 -21.75 -3.35 -26.10
C VAL A 462 -21.95 -2.51 -27.35
N VAL A 463 -21.62 -3.09 -28.50
CA VAL A 463 -21.88 -2.51 -29.83
C VAL A 463 -22.74 -3.48 -30.62
N ASN A 464 -23.85 -2.99 -31.16
CA ASN A 464 -24.73 -3.78 -32.01
C ASN A 464 -24.58 -3.34 -33.47
N SER A 465 -24.59 -4.33 -34.38
CA SER A 465 -24.53 -4.15 -35.82
C SER A 465 -25.40 -5.22 -36.49
N ILE A 466 -25.61 -5.09 -37.79
CA ILE A 466 -26.34 -6.06 -38.62
C ILE A 466 -25.51 -6.36 -39.87
N PHE A 467 -25.57 -7.58 -40.38
CA PHE A 467 -25.15 -7.91 -41.75
C PHE A 467 -26.17 -8.82 -42.42
N TYR A 468 -26.09 -8.92 -43.73
CA TYR A 468 -26.90 -9.83 -44.55
C TYR A 468 -26.03 -10.98 -45.04
N TYR A 469 -26.49 -12.22 -44.90
CA TYR A 469 -25.83 -13.41 -45.42
C TYR A 469 -26.53 -13.89 -46.68
N LYS A 470 -25.78 -13.99 -47.79
CA LYS A 470 -26.18 -14.43 -49.15
C LYS A 470 -27.26 -13.60 -49.86
N GLU A 471 -28.25 -13.09 -49.15
CA GLU A 471 -29.30 -12.24 -49.70
C GLU A 471 -29.49 -10.99 -48.86
N LYS A 472 -29.46 -9.84 -49.54
CA LYS A 472 -29.85 -8.55 -48.98
C LYS A 472 -31.16 -8.13 -49.64
N PRO A 473 -32.20 -7.78 -48.88
CA PRO A 473 -33.43 -7.23 -49.46
C PRO A 473 -33.09 -6.03 -50.34
N SER A 474 -33.53 -6.07 -51.59
CA SER A 474 -33.11 -5.11 -52.61
C SER A 474 -33.78 -3.75 -52.48
N LYS A 475 -34.90 -3.65 -51.74
CA LYS A 475 -35.69 -2.43 -51.58
C LYS A 475 -36.14 -2.19 -50.14
N LEU A 476 -36.02 -0.95 -49.69
CA LEU A 476 -36.51 -0.41 -48.43
C LEU A 476 -37.86 0.29 -48.63
N ILE A 477 -38.87 -0.15 -47.89
CA ILE A 477 -40.17 0.50 -47.79
C ILE A 477 -40.24 1.19 -46.43
N VAL A 478 -40.51 2.49 -46.42
CA VAL A 478 -40.90 3.19 -45.19
C VAL A 478 -42.41 3.16 -45.09
N LEU A 479 -42.89 2.49 -44.05
CA LEU A 479 -44.31 2.30 -43.77
C LEU A 479 -44.72 3.27 -42.66
N ASP A 480 -45.75 4.06 -42.91
CA ASP A 480 -46.15 5.17 -42.07
C ASP A 480 -47.53 4.89 -41.46
N PRO A 481 -47.62 4.40 -40.21
CA PRO A 481 -48.87 4.39 -39.49
C PRO A 481 -49.27 5.85 -39.21
N GLY A 482 -50.26 6.36 -39.94
CA GLY A 482 -50.73 7.74 -39.83
C GLY A 482 -51.05 8.14 -38.39
N HIS A 483 -50.96 9.44 -38.10
CA HIS A 483 -51.33 10.04 -36.81
C HIS A 483 -50.43 9.65 -35.61
N ASN A 484 -50.59 10.34 -34.47
CA ASN A 484 -49.89 10.15 -33.19
C ASN A 484 -50.79 10.60 -32.01
N ASN A 485 -50.29 10.67 -30.77
CA ASN A 485 -51.07 10.96 -29.56
C ASN A 485 -50.89 12.38 -28.98
N GLY A 486 -50.35 13.36 -29.73
CA GLY A 486 -49.95 14.67 -29.20
C GLY A 486 -50.37 15.92 -29.98
N GLY A 487 -51.16 15.78 -31.05
CA GLY A 487 -51.60 16.91 -31.89
C GLY A 487 -51.96 16.54 -33.33
N ASP A 488 -51.75 15.27 -33.69
CA ASP A 488 -52.12 14.65 -34.96
C ASP A 488 -52.93 13.39 -34.64
N GLU A 489 -54.03 13.50 -33.90
CA GLU A 489 -54.72 12.34 -33.26
C GLU A 489 -55.56 11.48 -34.22
N GLY A 490 -55.72 11.94 -35.45
CA GLY A 490 -56.58 11.32 -36.45
C GLY A 490 -58.06 11.43 -36.12
N ALA A 491 -58.86 10.71 -36.90
CA ALA A 491 -60.29 10.66 -36.73
C ALA A 491 -60.72 9.72 -35.59
N PHE A 492 -61.82 10.11 -34.92
CA PHE A 492 -62.61 9.24 -34.05
C PHE A 492 -64.03 9.08 -34.58
N ALA A 493 -64.62 7.91 -34.39
CA ALA A 493 -66.04 7.66 -34.62
C ALA A 493 -66.62 6.78 -33.51
N THR A 494 -67.83 7.09 -33.05
CA THR A 494 -68.56 6.28 -32.07
C THR A 494 -69.78 5.69 -32.75
N ILE A 495 -69.79 4.38 -32.94
CA ILE A 495 -70.86 3.64 -33.59
C ILE A 495 -71.27 2.50 -32.66
N ASP A 496 -72.58 2.40 -32.38
CA ASP A 496 -73.16 1.38 -31.50
C ASP A 496 -72.51 1.34 -30.09
N GLY A 497 -72.18 2.51 -29.56
CA GLY A 497 -71.56 2.66 -28.24
C GLY A 497 -70.07 2.32 -28.18
N LYS A 498 -69.44 1.92 -29.29
CA LYS A 498 -67.99 1.66 -29.38
C LYS A 498 -67.29 2.80 -30.10
N THR A 499 -66.24 3.33 -29.48
CA THR A 499 -65.38 4.37 -30.06
C THR A 499 -64.19 3.74 -30.78
N TYR A 500 -63.99 4.13 -32.03
CA TYR A 500 -62.87 3.73 -32.88
C TYR A 500 -61.91 4.89 -33.04
N SER A 501 -60.61 4.61 -32.93
CA SER A 501 -59.54 5.58 -33.12
C SER A 501 -58.75 5.23 -34.38
N GLU A 502 -58.63 6.18 -35.30
CA GLU A 502 -57.85 6.02 -36.51
C GLU A 502 -56.38 5.70 -36.20
N THR A 503 -55.75 6.44 -35.26
CA THR A 503 -54.36 6.23 -34.84
C THR A 503 -54.08 4.77 -34.43
N VAL A 504 -55.02 4.15 -33.71
CA VAL A 504 -54.94 2.76 -33.26
C VAL A 504 -55.09 1.79 -34.44
N LEU A 505 -56.11 1.99 -35.29
CA LEU A 505 -56.36 1.14 -36.45
C LEU A 505 -55.21 1.19 -37.47
N ASN A 506 -54.67 2.38 -37.72
CA ASN A 506 -53.49 2.59 -38.57
C ASN A 506 -52.29 1.81 -38.03
N GLY A 507 -52.06 1.87 -36.72
CA GLY A 507 -51.00 1.11 -36.05
C GLY A 507 -51.14 -0.40 -36.22
N GLN A 508 -52.35 -0.93 -35.98
CA GLN A 508 -52.63 -2.37 -36.09
C GLN A 508 -52.45 -2.89 -37.52
N ILE A 509 -52.97 -2.18 -38.52
CA ILE A 509 -52.82 -2.56 -39.93
C ILE A 509 -51.36 -2.40 -40.37
N ALA A 510 -50.66 -1.36 -39.94
CA ALA A 510 -49.25 -1.15 -40.29
C ALA A 510 -48.33 -2.25 -39.76
N LEU A 511 -48.55 -2.76 -38.54
CA LEU A 511 -47.78 -3.90 -38.02
C LEU A 511 -47.98 -5.16 -38.89
N LYS A 512 -49.22 -5.46 -39.29
CA LYS A 512 -49.52 -6.60 -40.16
C LYS A 512 -48.93 -6.41 -41.56
N THR A 513 -49.02 -5.21 -42.12
CA THR A 513 -48.46 -4.85 -43.43
C THR A 513 -46.93 -4.94 -43.41
N LYS A 514 -46.28 -4.49 -42.32
CA LYS A 514 -44.84 -4.64 -42.13
C LYS A 514 -44.43 -6.11 -42.24
N THR A 515 -45.06 -6.99 -41.46
CA THR A 515 -44.77 -8.43 -41.50
C THR A 515 -44.99 -9.02 -42.89
N ALA A 516 -46.09 -8.66 -43.57
CA ALA A 516 -46.39 -9.19 -44.91
C ALA A 516 -45.38 -8.72 -45.98
N LEU A 517 -44.94 -7.46 -45.92
CA LEU A 517 -43.91 -6.91 -46.79
C LEU A 517 -42.53 -7.52 -46.50
N GLU A 518 -42.15 -7.70 -45.24
CA GLU A 518 -40.90 -8.36 -44.84
C GLU A 518 -40.86 -9.81 -45.33
N ASN A 519 -41.96 -10.55 -45.14
CA ASN A 519 -42.11 -11.91 -45.68
C ASN A 519 -42.09 -11.96 -47.22
N SER A 520 -42.30 -10.82 -47.88
CA SER A 520 -42.20 -10.69 -49.33
C SER A 520 -40.83 -10.21 -49.81
N GLY A 521 -39.83 -10.15 -48.92
CA GLY A 521 -38.43 -9.84 -49.26
C GLY A 521 -38.09 -8.34 -49.27
N TYR A 522 -38.92 -7.48 -48.65
CA TYR A 522 -38.63 -6.06 -48.49
C TYR A 522 -38.05 -5.76 -47.12
N ARG A 523 -37.16 -4.76 -47.03
CA ARG A 523 -36.87 -4.12 -45.74
C ARG A 523 -37.97 -3.14 -45.41
N VAL A 524 -38.47 -3.17 -44.17
CA VAL A 524 -39.54 -2.25 -43.75
C VAL A 524 -39.14 -1.49 -42.51
N VAL A 525 -39.16 -0.17 -42.59
CA VAL A 525 -38.97 0.71 -41.43
C VAL A 525 -40.27 1.46 -41.17
N LEU A 526 -40.74 1.42 -39.92
CA LEU A 526 -41.91 2.19 -39.51
C LEU A 526 -41.52 3.63 -39.16
N THR A 527 -42.36 4.61 -39.49
CA THR A 527 -42.13 6.02 -39.10
C THR A 527 -42.29 6.29 -37.60
N ARG A 528 -43.03 5.41 -36.92
CA ARG A 528 -43.21 5.36 -35.46
C ARG A 528 -43.46 3.93 -35.03
N ASP A 529 -43.16 3.58 -33.77
CA ASP A 529 -43.57 2.31 -33.19
C ASP A 529 -45.06 2.38 -32.76
N PRO A 530 -45.97 1.58 -33.35
CA PRO A 530 -47.38 1.57 -32.95
C PRO A 530 -47.64 1.11 -31.51
N LEU A 531 -46.65 0.52 -30.84
CA LEU A 531 -46.72 0.10 -29.44
C LEU A 531 -46.28 1.19 -28.46
N ILE A 532 -45.78 2.33 -28.96
CA ILE A 532 -45.32 3.46 -28.15
C ILE A 532 -46.21 4.67 -28.41
N GLU A 533 -46.71 5.30 -27.35
CA GLU A 533 -47.45 6.56 -27.44
C GLU A 533 -46.51 7.75 -27.70
N GLU A 534 -46.29 8.06 -28.97
CA GLU A 534 -45.57 9.27 -29.37
C GLU A 534 -46.51 10.48 -29.36
N ARG A 535 -46.03 11.61 -28.79
CA ARG A 535 -46.81 12.84 -28.68
C ARG A 535 -46.08 14.00 -29.34
N TYR A 536 -46.42 14.27 -30.61
CA TYR A 536 -45.87 15.39 -31.38
C TYR A 536 -46.99 16.24 -31.96
N GLY A 537 -46.77 17.55 -32.06
CA GLY A 537 -47.67 18.43 -32.79
C GLY A 537 -47.72 18.07 -34.29
N LEU A 538 -48.82 18.43 -34.98
CA LEU A 538 -49.07 18.05 -36.38
C LEU A 538 -47.89 18.32 -37.33
N ASN A 539 -47.33 19.52 -37.32
CA ASN A 539 -46.24 19.88 -38.24
C ASN A 539 -44.96 19.09 -37.97
N GLU A 540 -44.65 18.83 -36.69
CA GLU A 540 -43.50 18.04 -36.29
C GLU A 540 -43.68 16.56 -36.68
N SER A 541 -44.86 16.01 -36.42
CA SER A 541 -45.28 14.65 -36.82
C SER A 541 -45.01 14.43 -38.32
N LEU A 542 -45.59 15.29 -39.16
CA LEU A 542 -45.49 15.17 -40.62
C LEU A 542 -44.05 15.32 -41.12
N SER A 543 -43.29 16.26 -40.55
CA SER A 543 -41.89 16.50 -40.91
C SER A 543 -41.00 15.30 -40.58
N ARG A 544 -41.14 14.71 -39.38
CA ARG A 544 -40.35 13.54 -38.93
C ARG A 544 -40.54 12.33 -39.86
N ARG A 545 -41.79 12.03 -40.24
CA ARG A 545 -42.14 10.93 -41.15
C ARG A 545 -41.39 11.05 -42.49
N VAL A 546 -41.44 12.24 -43.09
CA VAL A 546 -40.77 12.54 -44.36
C VAL A 546 -39.25 12.50 -44.23
N GLN A 547 -38.70 13.11 -43.17
CA GLN A 547 -37.26 13.16 -42.94
C GLN A 547 -36.66 11.76 -42.74
N LEU A 548 -37.36 10.88 -42.02
CA LEU A 548 -36.94 9.49 -41.88
C LEU A 548 -36.87 8.80 -43.24
N ALA A 549 -37.93 8.87 -44.03
CA ALA A 549 -37.97 8.24 -45.36
C ALA A 549 -36.87 8.76 -46.30
N ASN A 550 -36.66 10.07 -46.29
CA ASN A 550 -35.65 10.72 -47.13
C ASN A 550 -34.21 10.43 -46.65
N SER A 551 -33.97 10.37 -45.34
CA SER A 551 -32.61 10.12 -44.79
C SER A 551 -32.18 8.67 -44.99
N LEU A 552 -33.13 7.74 -44.99
CA LEU A 552 -32.88 6.33 -45.28
C LEU A 552 -32.76 6.02 -46.78
N ASN A 553 -33.03 7.00 -47.65
CA ASN A 553 -33.14 6.80 -49.10
C ASN A 553 -34.09 5.63 -49.43
N ALA A 554 -35.28 5.62 -48.83
CA ALA A 554 -36.26 4.56 -49.08
C ALA A 554 -36.65 4.48 -50.57
N ASP A 555 -36.96 3.27 -51.04
CA ASP A 555 -37.41 3.02 -52.41
C ASP A 555 -38.92 3.28 -52.58
N LEU A 556 -39.67 3.19 -51.48
CA LEU A 556 -41.11 3.44 -51.45
C LEU A 556 -41.56 3.95 -50.08
N PHE A 557 -42.50 4.90 -50.07
CA PHE A 557 -43.21 5.35 -48.89
C PHE A 557 -44.70 4.96 -48.95
N VAL A 558 -45.22 4.28 -47.93
CA VAL A 558 -46.63 3.89 -47.83
C VAL A 558 -47.19 4.42 -46.52
N SER A 559 -48.16 5.32 -46.57
CA SER A 559 -48.89 5.80 -45.39
C SER A 559 -50.23 5.09 -45.26
N ILE A 560 -50.60 4.68 -44.05
CA ILE A 560 -51.84 3.96 -43.74
C ILE A 560 -52.76 4.86 -42.93
N HIS A 561 -53.98 5.06 -43.43
CA HIS A 561 -55.01 5.93 -42.87
C HIS A 561 -56.41 5.31 -42.92
N GLN A 562 -57.34 5.87 -42.15
CA GLN A 562 -58.77 5.58 -42.21
C GLN A 562 -59.55 6.87 -42.46
N ASN A 563 -60.38 6.86 -43.50
CA ASN A 563 -61.07 8.06 -43.92
C ASN A 563 -62.21 8.39 -42.95
N LYS A 564 -62.66 9.65 -42.94
CA LYS A 564 -63.84 10.09 -42.21
C LYS A 564 -64.60 11.11 -43.04
N TYR A 565 -65.92 10.96 -43.08
CA TYR A 565 -66.81 11.93 -43.71
C TYR A 565 -68.05 12.18 -42.85
N SER A 566 -68.67 13.34 -43.03
CA SER A 566 -69.88 13.73 -42.27
C SER A 566 -71.08 12.86 -42.61
N ALA A 567 -71.22 12.44 -43.87
CA ALA A 567 -72.24 11.47 -44.27
C ALA A 567 -71.74 10.04 -43.98
N GLU A 568 -72.38 9.35 -43.02
CA GLU A 568 -72.06 7.97 -42.64
C GLU A 568 -72.26 6.95 -43.76
N SER A 569 -72.96 7.34 -44.85
CA SER A 569 -73.11 6.52 -46.06
C SER A 569 -71.83 6.44 -46.90
N ALA A 570 -70.87 7.35 -46.72
CA ALA A 570 -69.60 7.31 -47.42
C ALA A 570 -68.77 6.10 -46.97
N ASN A 571 -68.45 5.21 -47.90
CA ASN A 571 -67.70 3.97 -47.66
C ASN A 571 -66.77 3.67 -48.82
N GLY A 572 -65.83 2.76 -48.58
CA GLY A 572 -64.88 2.23 -49.54
C GLY A 572 -63.43 2.66 -49.30
N THR A 573 -62.52 2.10 -50.09
CA THR A 573 -61.09 2.41 -50.05
C THR A 573 -60.71 3.40 -51.15
N GLU A 574 -59.81 4.32 -50.85
CA GLU A 574 -59.14 5.20 -51.81
C GLU A 574 -57.66 5.30 -51.50
N VAL A 575 -56.83 5.51 -52.53
CA VAL A 575 -55.38 5.64 -52.33
C VAL A 575 -54.89 6.90 -53.02
N TYR A 576 -54.25 7.75 -52.24
CA TYR A 576 -53.73 9.02 -52.69
C TYR A 576 -52.28 8.89 -53.15
N TYR A 577 -51.96 9.59 -54.24
CA TYR A 577 -50.60 9.96 -54.65
C TYR A 577 -50.55 11.48 -54.81
N SER A 578 -49.37 12.07 -55.08
CA SER A 578 -49.28 13.51 -55.33
C SER A 578 -48.49 13.85 -56.59
N THR A 579 -49.02 14.78 -57.37
CA THR A 579 -48.30 15.48 -58.46
C THR A 579 -47.68 16.80 -58.02
N SER A 580 -47.90 17.22 -56.77
CA SER A 580 -47.41 18.49 -56.24
C SER A 580 -45.89 18.50 -56.07
N THR A 581 -45.27 19.66 -56.33
CA THR A 581 -43.85 19.88 -56.04
C THR A 581 -43.60 19.88 -54.54
N ALA A 582 -42.43 19.38 -54.10
CA ALA A 582 -42.07 19.40 -52.69
C ALA A 582 -41.95 20.85 -52.16
N ASP A 583 -42.32 21.06 -50.89
CA ASP A 583 -42.28 22.34 -50.20
C ASP A 583 -40.84 22.87 -50.07
N SER A 584 -40.70 24.19 -49.90
CA SER A 584 -39.40 24.83 -49.63
C SER A 584 -38.76 24.25 -48.37
N GLY A 585 -37.57 23.66 -48.50
CA GLY A 585 -36.85 23.00 -47.41
C GLY A 585 -36.68 21.49 -47.60
N TYR A 586 -37.41 20.88 -48.54
CA TYR A 586 -37.21 19.50 -48.96
C TYR A 586 -36.49 19.43 -50.31
N SER A 587 -35.55 18.50 -50.47
CA SER A 587 -34.92 18.29 -51.77
C SER A 587 -35.88 17.58 -52.72
N GLN A 588 -35.90 18.01 -53.98
CA GLN A 588 -36.76 17.41 -54.99
C GLN A 588 -36.30 15.97 -55.33
N PRO A 589 -37.25 15.10 -55.75
CA PRO A 589 -36.94 13.81 -56.35
C PRO A 589 -35.98 13.94 -57.53
N ALA A 590 -35.03 13.02 -57.67
CA ALA A 590 -34.12 12.98 -58.81
C ALA A 590 -34.85 12.78 -60.16
N ASN A 591 -35.98 12.06 -60.14
CA ASN A 591 -36.84 11.87 -61.29
C ASN A 591 -38.32 12.01 -60.89
N MET A 592 -38.86 13.23 -61.05
CA MET A 592 -40.24 13.54 -60.68
C MET A 592 -41.27 12.73 -61.48
N SER A 593 -41.06 12.56 -62.78
CA SER A 593 -41.96 11.81 -63.65
C SER A 593 -42.07 10.35 -63.22
N ASN A 594 -40.94 9.71 -62.88
CA ASN A 594 -40.92 8.35 -62.36
C ASN A 594 -41.66 8.26 -61.01
N LYS A 595 -41.35 9.17 -60.06
CA LYS A 595 -42.05 9.24 -58.78
C LYS A 595 -43.56 9.26 -58.97
N ILE A 596 -44.07 10.18 -59.80
CA ILE A 596 -45.51 10.38 -60.02
C ILE A 596 -46.13 9.14 -60.68
N ASN A 597 -45.55 8.64 -61.77
CA ASN A 597 -46.09 7.50 -62.52
C ASN A 597 -46.16 6.24 -61.66
N THR A 598 -45.08 5.92 -60.95
CA THR A 598 -45.02 4.77 -60.04
C THR A 598 -45.99 4.92 -58.88
N SER A 599 -46.08 6.10 -58.26
CA SER A 599 -47.05 6.36 -57.18
C SER A 599 -48.50 6.18 -57.63
N LYS A 600 -48.83 6.63 -58.84
CA LYS A 600 -50.17 6.46 -59.43
C LYS A 600 -50.49 4.99 -59.71
N GLN A 601 -49.53 4.23 -60.24
CA GLN A 601 -49.67 2.79 -60.47
C GLN A 601 -49.88 2.03 -59.15
N LEU A 602 -49.07 2.34 -58.12
CA LEU A 602 -49.21 1.77 -56.78
C LEU A 602 -50.57 2.09 -56.17
N ALA A 603 -51.00 3.36 -56.23
CA ALA A 603 -52.30 3.78 -55.71
C ALA A 603 -53.46 3.04 -56.39
N THR A 604 -53.38 2.89 -57.72
CA THR A 604 -54.39 2.16 -58.49
C THR A 604 -54.44 0.70 -58.09
N SER A 605 -53.28 0.04 -58.02
CA SER A 605 -53.18 -1.38 -57.71
C SER A 605 -53.63 -1.68 -56.28
N ILE A 606 -53.15 -0.93 -55.29
CA ILE A 606 -53.52 -1.12 -53.88
C ILE A 606 -55.03 -0.93 -53.69
N SER A 607 -55.62 0.13 -54.25
CA SER A 607 -57.08 0.37 -54.16
C SER A 607 -57.90 -0.77 -54.76
N GLN A 608 -57.45 -1.31 -55.91
CA GLN A 608 -58.10 -2.45 -56.56
C GLN A 608 -57.99 -3.72 -55.71
N LYS A 609 -56.81 -4.01 -55.15
CA LYS A 609 -56.55 -5.20 -54.32
C LYS A 609 -57.27 -5.18 -52.99
N ILE A 610 -57.38 -4.03 -52.34
CA ILE A 610 -58.18 -3.90 -51.12
C ILE A 610 -59.66 -4.13 -51.47
N SER A 611 -60.16 -3.48 -52.53
CA SER A 611 -61.55 -3.66 -52.96
C SER A 611 -61.89 -5.12 -53.29
N SER A 612 -61.04 -5.81 -54.07
CA SER A 612 -61.30 -7.19 -54.50
C SER A 612 -61.28 -8.19 -53.34
N ASN A 613 -60.35 -8.04 -52.40
CA ASN A 613 -60.12 -9.05 -51.37
C ASN A 613 -60.91 -8.79 -50.08
N VAL A 614 -61.27 -7.52 -49.80
CA VAL A 614 -61.97 -7.10 -48.57
C VAL A 614 -63.45 -6.78 -48.83
N GLY A 615 -63.82 -6.59 -50.11
CA GLY A 615 -65.18 -6.24 -50.52
C GLY A 615 -65.55 -4.79 -50.17
N PHE A 616 -64.58 -3.89 -50.10
CA PHE A 616 -64.82 -2.45 -50.00
C PHE A 616 -65.17 -1.87 -51.38
N ARG A 617 -66.01 -0.83 -51.40
CA ARG A 617 -66.23 -0.05 -52.63
C ARG A 617 -64.89 0.52 -53.10
N ASN A 618 -64.52 0.27 -54.37
CA ASN A 618 -63.34 0.87 -54.95
C ASN A 618 -63.60 2.34 -55.29
N ARG A 619 -62.90 3.26 -54.63
CA ARG A 619 -62.98 4.70 -54.92
C ARG A 619 -61.78 5.20 -55.72
N GLY A 620 -60.82 4.31 -56.00
CA GLY A 620 -59.74 4.49 -56.95
C GLY A 620 -58.53 5.27 -56.42
N ALA A 621 -57.57 5.46 -57.32
CA ALA A 621 -56.43 6.32 -57.10
C ALA A 621 -56.82 7.79 -57.22
N LYS A 622 -56.31 8.63 -56.32
CA LYS A 622 -56.59 10.07 -56.29
C LYS A 622 -55.30 10.88 -56.24
N ASP A 623 -55.27 11.97 -57.00
CA ASP A 623 -54.22 12.98 -56.84
C ASP A 623 -54.59 13.91 -55.69
N GLY A 624 -53.72 14.01 -54.69
CA GLY A 624 -53.91 14.83 -53.50
C GLY A 624 -52.64 15.59 -53.13
N ASN A 625 -52.81 16.84 -52.70
CA ASN A 625 -51.71 17.66 -52.19
C ASN A 625 -51.40 17.31 -50.71
N LEU A 626 -51.14 16.04 -50.43
CA LEU A 626 -50.89 15.53 -49.07
C LEU A 626 -49.41 15.69 -48.70
N TYR A 627 -49.14 16.18 -47.48
CA TYR A 627 -47.80 16.57 -47.04
C TYR A 627 -46.76 15.45 -47.19
N VAL A 628 -47.08 14.25 -46.70
CA VAL A 628 -46.16 13.11 -46.70
C VAL A 628 -45.88 12.58 -48.12
N CYS A 629 -46.83 12.70 -49.03
CA CYS A 629 -46.66 12.27 -50.43
C CYS A 629 -45.86 13.29 -51.25
N ARG A 630 -46.08 14.59 -51.05
CA ARG A 630 -45.36 15.62 -51.83
C ARG A 630 -43.90 15.79 -51.40
N ASN A 631 -43.61 15.71 -50.10
CA ASN A 631 -42.29 16.05 -49.54
C ASN A 631 -41.29 14.87 -49.47
N THR A 632 -41.72 13.64 -49.75
CA THR A 632 -40.85 12.46 -49.89
C THR A 632 -40.15 12.44 -51.26
N LYS A 633 -38.95 11.85 -51.34
CA LYS A 633 -38.13 11.81 -52.58
C LYS A 633 -38.44 10.61 -53.49
N MET A 634 -39.00 9.55 -52.93
CA MET A 634 -39.32 8.29 -53.60
C MET A 634 -40.81 8.22 -53.97
N PRO A 635 -41.26 7.25 -54.80
CA PRO A 635 -42.67 6.95 -54.97
C PRO A 635 -43.39 6.85 -53.63
N SER A 636 -44.59 7.43 -53.53
CA SER A 636 -45.30 7.56 -52.26
C SER A 636 -46.80 7.45 -52.43
N VAL A 637 -47.45 6.74 -51.51
CA VAL A 637 -48.90 6.59 -51.48
C VAL A 637 -49.44 6.76 -50.06
N LEU A 638 -50.66 7.26 -49.93
CA LEU A 638 -51.43 7.27 -48.68
C LEU A 638 -52.72 6.47 -48.89
N VAL A 639 -52.86 5.39 -48.14
CA VAL A 639 -53.91 4.39 -48.28
C VAL A 639 -55.00 4.68 -47.26
N GLU A 640 -56.13 5.20 -47.72
CA GLU A 640 -57.37 5.24 -46.94
C GLU A 640 -58.02 3.86 -47.04
N CYS A 641 -57.81 3.03 -46.02
CA CYS A 641 -58.21 1.62 -46.09
C CYS A 641 -59.73 1.47 -46.14
N GLY A 642 -60.48 2.33 -45.43
CA GLY A 642 -61.94 2.41 -45.42
C GLY A 642 -62.40 3.64 -44.64
N PHE A 643 -63.71 3.83 -44.44
CA PHE A 643 -64.24 4.96 -43.67
C PHE A 643 -64.54 4.57 -42.20
N ILE A 644 -63.84 5.17 -41.24
CA ILE A 644 -64.09 4.95 -39.80
C ILE A 644 -65.49 5.43 -39.38
N SER A 645 -66.07 6.38 -40.11
CA SER A 645 -67.44 6.89 -39.91
C SER A 645 -68.54 6.01 -40.51
N ASN A 646 -68.21 4.97 -41.27
CA ASN A 646 -69.21 4.06 -41.85
C ASN A 646 -69.27 2.76 -41.04
N ARG A 647 -70.48 2.38 -40.61
CA ARG A 647 -70.70 1.19 -39.78
C ARG A 647 -70.15 -0.11 -40.41
N SER A 648 -70.33 -0.30 -41.72
CA SER A 648 -69.85 -1.50 -42.41
C SER A 648 -68.32 -1.51 -42.50
N ASP A 649 -67.72 -0.40 -42.93
CA ASP A 649 -66.26 -0.30 -43.07
C ASP A 649 -65.57 -0.45 -41.72
N VAL A 650 -65.99 0.29 -40.68
CA VAL A 650 -65.31 0.26 -39.37
C VAL A 650 -65.40 -1.12 -38.69
N SER A 651 -66.47 -1.88 -38.93
CA SER A 651 -66.60 -3.26 -38.43
C SER A 651 -65.53 -4.18 -39.02
N LYS A 652 -65.19 -3.98 -40.30
CA LYS A 652 -64.10 -4.68 -41.00
C LYS A 652 -62.72 -4.13 -40.62
N LEU A 653 -62.57 -2.81 -40.52
CA LEU A 653 -61.30 -2.17 -40.16
C LEU A 653 -60.84 -2.55 -38.74
N SER A 654 -61.77 -2.86 -37.83
CA SER A 654 -61.48 -3.27 -36.46
C SER A 654 -61.42 -4.79 -36.24
N ASP A 655 -61.66 -5.58 -37.29
CA ASP A 655 -61.55 -7.05 -37.25
C ASP A 655 -60.15 -7.51 -37.67
N SER A 656 -59.48 -8.29 -36.82
CA SER A 656 -58.07 -8.68 -37.01
C SER A 656 -57.83 -9.52 -38.28
N VAL A 657 -58.80 -10.36 -38.68
CA VAL A 657 -58.72 -11.17 -39.91
C VAL A 657 -58.79 -10.26 -41.13
N THR A 658 -59.74 -9.33 -41.11
CA THR A 658 -59.91 -8.36 -42.20
C THR A 658 -58.74 -7.37 -42.27
N GLN A 659 -58.18 -6.93 -41.15
CA GLN A 659 -56.94 -6.16 -41.12
C GLN A 659 -55.77 -6.91 -41.77
N GLN A 660 -55.67 -8.23 -41.56
CA GLN A 660 -54.66 -9.05 -42.23
C GLN A 660 -54.92 -9.14 -43.74
N ALA A 661 -56.18 -9.25 -44.16
CA ALA A 661 -56.55 -9.20 -45.57
C ALA A 661 -56.18 -7.86 -46.21
N ILE A 662 -56.42 -6.73 -45.54
CA ILE A 662 -55.99 -5.40 -45.97
C ILE A 662 -54.46 -5.34 -46.12
N ALA A 663 -53.72 -5.79 -45.11
CA ALA A 663 -52.25 -5.83 -45.12
C ALA A 663 -51.69 -6.66 -46.29
N ASN A 664 -52.29 -7.83 -46.54
CA ASN A 664 -51.94 -8.68 -47.68
C ASN A 664 -52.27 -7.99 -49.01
N SER A 665 -53.42 -7.31 -49.11
CA SER A 665 -53.81 -6.55 -50.31
C SER A 665 -52.87 -5.37 -50.61
N ILE A 666 -52.43 -4.64 -49.58
CA ILE A 666 -51.41 -3.60 -49.74
C ILE A 666 -50.12 -4.22 -50.26
N THR A 667 -49.69 -5.34 -49.68
CA THR A 667 -48.47 -6.07 -50.08
C THR A 667 -48.55 -6.58 -51.52
N GLU A 668 -49.68 -7.18 -51.93
CA GLU A 668 -49.92 -7.59 -53.32
C GLU A 668 -49.88 -6.40 -54.29
N GLY A 669 -50.51 -5.29 -53.90
CA GLY A 669 -50.51 -4.05 -54.70
C GLY A 669 -49.09 -3.52 -54.91
N VAL A 670 -48.29 -3.46 -53.84
CA VAL A 670 -46.88 -3.08 -53.88
C VAL A 670 -46.06 -4.02 -54.78
N ARG A 671 -46.22 -5.34 -54.64
CA ARG A 671 -45.50 -6.33 -55.45
C ARG A 671 -45.82 -6.30 -56.95
N SER A 672 -47.01 -5.82 -57.30
CA SER A 672 -47.46 -5.75 -58.70
C SER A 672 -46.86 -4.58 -59.50
N VAL A 673 -46.15 -3.66 -58.84
CA VAL A 673 -45.57 -2.46 -59.46
C VAL A 673 -44.06 -2.44 -59.25
N ALA A 674 -43.30 -2.15 -60.30
CA ALA A 674 -41.86 -1.93 -60.19
C ALA A 674 -41.60 -0.48 -59.72
N PHE A 675 -40.88 -0.34 -58.59
CA PHE A 675 -40.51 0.95 -58.01
C PHE A 675 -39.03 1.08 -57.72
#